data_AF-A0A5B8K0U0-F1
#
_entry.id   AF-A0A5B8K0U0-F1
#
_cell.length_a   1.000
_cell.length_b   1.000
_cell.length_c   1.000
_cell.angle_alpha   90.00
_cell.angle_beta   90.00
_cell.angle_gamma   90.00
#
_symmetry.space_group_name_H-M   'P 1'
#
loop_
_entity.id
_entity.type
_entity.pdbx_description
1 polymer ?
#
loop_
_entity_poly.entity_id
_entity_poly.type
_entity_poly.pdbx_seq_one_letter_code
_entity_poly.pdbx_strand_id
1 'polypeptide(L)'
;MNNKKVVLEIENLKKYFINKNHINRAVDGVSFKVHEGEVVGLIGESGSGKTTVGRSLLRLYDDFNGYVSLDDKIISGKKISRKRNKMMRKNIQMIFQDPHASLNGQKTIFSILKEPLIVNGIINDEIKDLSKDWNNIKDNFHYSFIERAKDLELKSYELANANLVPFHNLWNEKLNNYKYDDALSAEDNFNNLFSFIEERNKINSIIITNLHKVNDELLLIYNQKKENFRNNELDFDEVDLQNAKNAYNNVLQLSKISEEELEIERKISELKLNLKEAKNEQYEIMSIAQNSFNNFLDELNNEVKFQRNNSDYTFDKEFYIHSVKLSEINKVVRKILKAKIGSRINLFSNTPLCPVYRIRNKVVTSKTKEVKNSLYYLSITETREMFKEINEKIKNIYDEVSLDSKLNELTKSVKVFSKEYKISLSKFIVSSSHLNLDKWINLSTQRAIDFANRFENLISEISSLENKLATVKKTAQPKYNSNDLESYKKTLDKAVEIHEEELRKYINDFNVRLEKLNQQIAIGKEKYLSLKVEYKNQLKLFDKAFKIFVDRFNWDIKQQRKNLSKKESKKLIVELNVYKATVSKRIEGLKAYDIEMKYLDRDLFNIYKLLGIHELDNKVAKIKSNIVKNAVSKVKDHLFKRDIKKLFIKEKIYKSLESVGLLKQFAYRYPHEFSGGQRQRIVIARALITEPKVIVADEPIASLDISIQAQVVNLLKDLCKNKNIAMIFIAHDLSMIEYVADNVQIMHLGKIVESGKTEKIYENPVHPYTNNLFKAIPKISNANEKFQNISFELQYLKEQQFPNIPTLHKVEDEHYIYSTDEQFEKWIKEEHYKASTLK
;
A
#
# COMPACT_ATOMS: atom_id res chain seq x y z
N MET A 1 5.88 -3.67 27.21
CA MET A 1 6.27 -3.32 25.82
C MET A 1 5.49 -4.23 24.88
N ASN A 2 4.61 -3.71 24.02
CA ASN A 2 3.99 -4.53 22.98
C ASN A 2 5.05 -4.87 21.93
N ASN A 3 5.27 -6.15 21.68
CA ASN A 3 6.27 -6.64 20.73
C ASN A 3 5.77 -6.40 19.29
N LYS A 4 5.87 -5.16 18.81
CA LYS A 4 5.43 -4.75 17.47
C LYS A 4 6.15 -5.61 16.42
N LYS A 5 5.41 -6.08 15.42
CA LYS A 5 5.98 -6.91 14.35
C LYS A 5 6.96 -6.10 13.50
N VAL A 6 8.14 -6.65 13.21
CA VAL A 6 9.05 -6.13 12.17
C VAL A 6 8.39 -6.28 10.80
N VAL A 7 8.19 -5.16 10.09
CA VAL A 7 7.63 -5.13 8.74
C VAL A 7 8.73 -5.17 7.70
N LEU A 8 9.75 -4.34 7.89
CA LEU A 8 10.88 -4.17 7.01
C LEU A 8 12.16 -4.35 7.81
N GLU A 9 13.05 -5.18 7.28
CA GLU A 9 14.36 -5.40 7.86
C GLU A 9 15.40 -5.23 6.76
N ILE A 10 16.43 -4.44 7.08
CA ILE A 10 17.52 -4.06 6.21
C ILE A 10 18.79 -4.49 6.91
N GLU A 11 19.60 -5.33 6.26
CA GLU A 11 20.88 -5.80 6.79
C GLU A 11 21.96 -5.59 5.73
N ASN A 12 23.01 -4.86 6.10
CA ASN A 12 24.22 -4.68 5.28
C ASN A 12 23.90 -4.18 3.85
N LEU A 13 22.94 -3.25 3.72
CA LEU A 13 22.58 -2.66 2.44
C LEU A 13 23.77 -1.90 1.86
N LYS A 14 24.19 -2.28 0.66
CA LYS A 14 25.30 -1.68 -0.07
C LYS A 14 24.85 -1.29 -1.48
N LYS A 15 24.88 0.01 -1.78
CA LYS A 15 24.60 0.55 -3.12
C LYS A 15 25.74 1.46 -3.56
N TYR A 16 26.50 0.96 -4.53
CA TYR A 16 27.61 1.69 -5.14
C TYR A 16 27.22 2.12 -6.57
N PHE A 17 27.74 3.28 -6.98
CA PHE A 17 27.66 3.77 -8.36
C PHE A 17 29.06 3.75 -8.98
N ILE A 18 29.19 3.21 -10.19
CA ILE A 18 30.48 3.04 -10.88
C ILE A 18 30.50 3.99 -12.08
N ASN A 19 31.27 5.07 -11.97
CA ASN A 19 31.42 6.08 -13.02
C ASN A 19 32.82 5.99 -13.64
N LYS A 20 32.93 5.32 -14.80
CA LYS A 20 34.20 4.95 -15.46
C LYS A 20 35.12 4.16 -14.52
N ASN A 21 35.97 4.89 -13.81
CA ASN A 21 37.05 4.39 -12.95
C ASN A 21 36.82 4.69 -11.46
N HIS A 22 35.88 5.58 -11.11
CA HIS A 22 35.58 5.96 -9.73
C HIS A 22 34.37 5.20 -9.21
N ILE A 23 34.47 4.65 -7.99
CA ILE A 23 33.35 4.03 -7.27
C ILE A 23 32.86 5.04 -6.23
N ASN A 24 31.58 5.43 -6.31
CA ASN A 24 30.92 6.20 -5.25
C ASN A 24 30.13 5.24 -4.34
N ARG A 25 30.51 5.17 -3.06
CA ARG A 25 29.84 4.39 -2.00
C ARG A 25 28.64 5.17 -1.44
N ALA A 26 27.58 5.30 -2.23
CA ALA A 26 26.39 6.05 -1.82
C ALA A 26 25.64 5.42 -0.63
N VAL A 27 25.73 4.09 -0.46
CA VAL A 27 25.26 3.37 0.74
C VAL A 27 26.24 2.21 1.00
N ASP A 28 26.71 2.05 2.23
CA ASP A 28 27.80 1.13 2.61
C ASP A 28 27.55 0.47 3.98
N GLY A 29 26.81 -0.65 4.00
CA GLY A 29 26.59 -1.46 5.21
C GLY A 29 25.40 -1.04 6.08
N VAL A 30 24.50 -0.20 5.56
CA VAL A 30 23.31 0.29 6.28
C VAL A 30 22.43 -0.86 6.76
N SER A 31 22.15 -0.90 8.06
CA SER A 31 21.37 -1.95 8.71
C SER A 31 20.42 -1.37 9.76
N PHE A 32 19.12 -1.62 9.63
CA PHE A 32 18.10 -1.25 10.63
C PHE A 32 16.78 -2.01 10.40
N LYS A 33 15.87 -1.96 11.37
CA LYS A 33 14.54 -2.56 11.31
C LYS A 33 13.47 -1.47 11.39
N VAL A 34 12.28 -1.76 10.87
CA VAL A 34 11.09 -0.90 10.95
C VAL A 34 9.89 -1.77 11.28
N HIS A 35 9.16 -1.40 12.34
CA HIS A 35 8.04 -2.12 12.91
C HIS A 35 6.68 -1.55 12.46
N GLU A 36 5.60 -2.29 12.68
CA GLU A 36 4.24 -1.83 12.35
C GLU A 36 3.88 -0.53 13.09
N GLY A 37 3.40 0.47 12.33
CA GLY A 37 3.05 1.79 12.84
C GLY A 37 4.19 2.53 13.54
N GLU A 38 5.45 2.24 13.20
CA GLU A 38 6.65 2.97 13.67
C GLU A 38 7.13 3.95 12.59
N VAL A 39 7.66 5.08 13.03
CA VAL A 39 8.36 6.06 12.19
C VAL A 39 9.86 6.04 12.49
N VAL A 40 10.67 5.66 11.50
CA VAL A 40 12.13 5.70 11.56
C VAL A 40 12.64 6.88 10.76
N GLY A 41 13.25 7.85 11.44
CA GLY A 41 13.92 9.00 10.86
C GLY A 41 15.27 8.61 10.25
N LEU A 42 15.54 9.00 9.01
CA LEU A 42 16.82 8.84 8.34
C LEU A 42 17.37 10.23 8.00
N ILE A 43 18.44 10.64 8.69
CA ILE A 43 18.96 12.02 8.65
C ILE A 43 20.46 12.07 8.32
N GLY A 44 20.99 13.27 8.05
CA GLY A 44 22.34 13.53 7.58
C GLY A 44 22.33 14.63 6.52
N GLU A 45 23.51 15.09 6.10
CA GLU A 45 23.64 16.11 5.06
C GLU A 45 23.11 15.69 3.67
N SER A 46 23.02 16.66 2.77
CA SER A 46 22.82 16.39 1.35
C SER A 46 23.96 15.52 0.81
N GLY A 47 23.61 14.45 0.08
CA GLY A 47 24.60 13.48 -0.42
C GLY A 47 25.00 12.36 0.55
N SER A 48 24.56 12.36 1.81
CA SER A 48 24.96 11.34 2.79
C SER A 48 24.46 9.90 2.52
N GLY A 49 23.56 9.71 1.55
CA GLY A 49 23.08 8.40 1.08
C GLY A 49 21.58 8.13 1.26
N LYS A 50 20.87 8.94 2.06
CA LYS A 50 19.47 8.73 2.49
C LYS A 50 18.50 8.38 1.35
N THR A 51 18.40 9.23 0.33
CA THR A 51 17.58 9.01 -0.87
C THR A 51 17.96 7.74 -1.64
N THR A 52 19.24 7.34 -1.61
CA THR A 52 19.70 6.11 -2.25
C THR A 52 19.22 4.88 -1.48
N VAL A 53 19.24 4.90 -0.14
CA VAL A 53 18.60 3.86 0.70
C VAL A 53 17.13 3.72 0.29
N GLY A 54 16.37 4.81 0.34
CA GLY A 54 14.94 4.82 -0.03
C GLY A 54 14.66 4.24 -1.42
N ARG A 55 15.38 4.71 -2.44
CA ARG A 55 15.24 4.25 -3.83
C ARG A 55 15.64 2.79 -4.02
N SER A 56 16.62 2.27 -3.27
CA SER A 56 16.98 0.85 -3.28
C SER A 56 15.90 -0.04 -2.67
N LEU A 57 15.21 0.38 -1.61
CA LEU A 57 14.11 -0.39 -0.99
C LEU A 57 12.93 -0.60 -1.96
N LEU A 58 12.63 0.40 -2.80
CA LEU A 58 11.63 0.29 -3.88
C LEU A 58 12.15 -0.38 -5.16
N ARG A 59 13.43 -0.78 -5.19
CA ARG A 59 14.13 -1.31 -6.36
C ARG A 59 14.08 -0.38 -7.59
N LEU A 60 14.16 0.93 -7.35
CA LEU A 60 14.45 1.90 -8.42
C LEU A 60 15.92 1.81 -8.85
N TYR A 61 16.78 1.35 -7.95
CA TYR A 61 18.06 0.73 -8.27
C TYR A 61 17.94 -0.78 -8.02
N ASP A 62 18.04 -1.60 -9.07
CA ASP A 62 17.93 -3.08 -8.99
C ASP A 62 19.28 -3.76 -8.64
N ASP A 63 20.37 -3.00 -8.59
CA ASP A 63 21.75 -3.42 -8.37
C ASP A 63 22.30 -2.91 -7.02
N PHE A 64 21.85 -3.53 -5.94
CA PHE A 64 22.38 -3.37 -4.58
C PHE A 64 22.66 -4.76 -3.96
N ASN A 65 23.58 -4.80 -2.99
CA ASN A 65 23.85 -5.98 -2.17
C ASN A 65 23.26 -5.79 -0.75
N GLY A 66 23.34 -6.83 0.08
CA GLY A 66 22.70 -6.88 1.39
C GLY A 66 21.32 -7.53 1.36
N TYR A 67 20.74 -7.74 2.55
CA TYR A 67 19.43 -8.37 2.72
C TYR A 67 18.38 -7.32 3.01
N VAL A 68 17.27 -7.42 2.29
CA VAL A 68 16.07 -6.62 2.54
C VAL A 68 14.88 -7.57 2.53
N SER A 69 14.14 -7.63 3.62
CA SER A 69 12.96 -8.48 3.79
C SER A 69 11.74 -7.66 4.20
N LEU A 70 10.59 -8.00 3.62
CA LEU A 70 9.29 -7.35 3.86
C LEU A 70 8.28 -8.42 4.27
N ASP A 71 7.74 -8.38 5.49
CA ASP A 71 7.02 -9.51 6.11
C ASP A 71 7.83 -10.82 6.00
N ASP A 72 9.07 -10.82 6.51
CA ASP A 72 9.99 -11.99 6.52
C ASP A 72 10.38 -12.53 5.13
N LYS A 73 9.89 -11.90 4.06
CA LYS A 73 10.06 -12.31 2.67
C LYS A 73 11.11 -11.43 2.00
N ILE A 74 12.24 -12.04 1.62
CA ILE A 74 13.30 -11.36 0.86
C ILE A 74 12.73 -10.65 -0.38
N ILE A 75 13.12 -9.39 -0.53
CA ILE A 75 12.91 -8.56 -1.71
C ILE A 75 14.23 -8.05 -2.32
N SER A 76 15.38 -8.28 -1.69
CA SER A 76 16.72 -8.02 -2.26
C SER A 76 17.13 -9.03 -3.36
N GLY A 77 18.29 -8.80 -3.97
CA GLY A 77 18.86 -9.65 -5.02
C GLY A 77 18.42 -9.28 -6.44
N LYS A 78 19.31 -9.54 -7.41
CA LYS A 78 19.21 -9.08 -8.80
C LYS A 78 17.95 -9.49 -9.58
N LYS A 79 17.27 -10.56 -9.16
CA LYS A 79 16.00 -11.02 -9.75
C LYS A 79 15.08 -11.58 -8.66
N ILE A 80 13.83 -11.13 -8.65
CA ILE A 80 12.75 -11.69 -7.83
C ILE A 80 11.56 -12.12 -8.70
N SER A 81 10.71 -13.01 -8.19
CA SER A 81 9.54 -13.50 -8.94
C SER A 81 8.52 -12.38 -9.20
N ARG A 82 7.73 -12.51 -10.28
CA ARG A 82 6.64 -11.55 -10.58
C ARG A 82 5.64 -11.41 -9.42
N LYS A 83 5.35 -12.50 -8.70
CA LYS A 83 4.50 -12.51 -7.48
C LYS A 83 5.14 -11.67 -6.37
N ARG A 84 6.43 -11.86 -6.09
CA ARG A 84 7.17 -11.12 -5.04
C ARG A 84 7.33 -9.64 -5.40
N ASN A 85 7.59 -9.30 -6.66
CA ASN A 85 7.65 -7.91 -7.12
C ASN A 85 6.28 -7.21 -7.03
N LYS A 86 5.18 -7.88 -7.42
CA LYS A 86 3.82 -7.34 -7.24
C LYS A 86 3.48 -7.11 -5.75
N MET A 87 3.85 -8.04 -4.88
CA MET A 87 3.69 -7.92 -3.43
C MET A 87 4.45 -6.69 -2.89
N MET A 88 5.74 -6.58 -3.22
CA MET A 88 6.59 -5.45 -2.83
C MET A 88 6.02 -4.12 -3.32
N ARG A 89 5.63 -4.00 -4.60
CA ARG A 89 5.07 -2.78 -5.19
C ARG A 89 3.67 -2.41 -4.70
N LYS A 90 2.94 -3.33 -4.05
CA LYS A 90 1.72 -2.99 -3.31
C LYS A 90 2.06 -2.44 -1.92
N ASN A 91 3.02 -3.08 -1.25
CA ASN A 91 3.25 -2.93 0.18
C ASN A 91 4.34 -1.90 0.55
N ILE A 92 5.22 -1.50 -0.37
CA ILE A 92 6.17 -0.39 -0.21
C ILE A 92 5.82 0.69 -1.22
N GLN A 93 5.59 1.92 -0.74
CA GLN A 93 5.32 3.10 -1.57
C GLN A 93 6.28 4.25 -1.24
N MET A 94 6.46 5.18 -2.17
CA MET A 94 7.36 6.32 -2.03
C MET A 94 6.59 7.63 -2.15
N ILE A 95 6.88 8.58 -1.27
CA ILE A 95 6.56 9.99 -1.41
C ILE A 95 7.87 10.67 -1.82
N PHE A 96 7.89 11.34 -2.98
CA PHE A 96 9.07 11.99 -3.53
C PHE A 96 9.16 13.45 -3.07
N GLN A 97 10.40 13.98 -3.05
CA GLN A 97 10.74 15.34 -2.64
C GLN A 97 10.02 16.44 -3.45
N ASP A 98 9.84 16.24 -4.76
CA ASP A 98 9.15 17.19 -5.65
C ASP A 98 7.78 16.65 -6.12
N PRO A 99 6.66 17.28 -5.70
CA PRO A 99 5.33 16.98 -6.22
C PRO A 99 5.21 17.15 -7.75
N HIS A 100 5.90 18.14 -8.34
CA HIS A 100 5.78 18.47 -9.77
C HIS A 100 6.37 17.36 -10.65
N ALA A 101 7.58 16.90 -10.37
CA ALA A 101 8.19 15.76 -11.06
C ALA A 101 7.44 14.44 -10.82
N SER A 102 6.79 14.27 -9.67
CA SER A 102 6.12 13.01 -9.33
C SER A 102 4.75 12.82 -10.02
N LEU A 103 4.04 13.90 -10.35
CA LEU A 103 2.68 13.87 -10.92
C LEU A 103 2.70 14.13 -12.43
N ASN A 104 2.05 13.27 -13.22
CA ASN A 104 1.93 13.50 -14.66
C ASN A 104 0.90 14.62 -14.95
N GLY A 105 1.38 15.82 -15.29
CA GLY A 105 0.56 16.99 -15.57
C GLY A 105 -0.45 16.87 -16.72
N GLN A 106 -0.32 15.86 -17.60
CA GLN A 106 -1.27 15.57 -18.69
C GLN A 106 -2.42 14.64 -18.26
N LYS A 107 -2.38 14.08 -17.05
CA LYS A 107 -3.43 13.21 -16.50
C LYS A 107 -4.21 13.95 -15.41
N THR A 108 -5.52 13.71 -15.32
CA THR A 108 -6.33 14.17 -14.18
C THR A 108 -5.97 13.41 -12.90
N ILE A 109 -6.26 14.00 -11.73
CA ILE A 109 -5.97 13.37 -10.42
C ILE A 109 -6.64 12.00 -10.30
N PHE A 110 -7.86 11.84 -10.80
CA PHE A 110 -8.58 10.57 -10.90
C PHE A 110 -7.80 9.53 -11.68
N SER A 111 -7.21 9.91 -12.82
CA SER A 111 -6.40 9.00 -13.65
C SER A 111 -5.10 8.59 -12.93
N ILE A 112 -4.46 9.52 -12.22
CA ILE A 112 -3.25 9.28 -11.43
C ILE A 112 -3.52 8.34 -10.25
N LEU A 113 -4.59 8.57 -9.48
CA LEU A 113 -4.96 7.75 -8.31
C LEU A 113 -5.55 6.38 -8.71
N LYS A 114 -6.19 6.29 -9.89
CA LYS A 114 -6.67 5.02 -10.48
C LYS A 114 -5.54 4.06 -10.88
N GLU A 115 -4.36 4.59 -11.24
CA GLU A 115 -3.28 3.78 -11.79
C GLU A 115 -2.72 2.75 -10.77
N PRO A 116 -2.33 3.12 -9.53
CA PRO A 116 -1.92 2.16 -8.50
C PRO A 116 -2.97 1.07 -8.22
N LEU A 117 -4.26 1.46 -8.15
CA LEU A 117 -5.38 0.55 -7.90
C LEU A 117 -5.52 -0.55 -8.96
N ILE A 118 -5.25 -0.23 -10.23
CA ILE A 118 -5.32 -1.18 -11.35
C ILE A 118 -4.03 -2.01 -11.46
N VAL A 119 -2.86 -1.36 -11.40
CA VAL A 119 -1.55 -2.03 -11.57
C VAL A 119 -1.29 -3.05 -10.47
N ASN A 120 -1.60 -2.70 -9.21
CA ASN A 120 -1.51 -3.63 -8.08
C ASN A 120 -2.71 -4.60 -8.01
N GLY A 121 -3.69 -4.48 -8.92
CA GLY A 121 -4.81 -5.42 -9.07
C GLY A 121 -5.84 -5.38 -7.95
N ILE A 122 -5.78 -4.41 -7.04
CA ILE A 122 -6.62 -4.28 -5.85
C ILE A 122 -8.11 -4.41 -6.22
N ILE A 123 -8.55 -3.62 -7.19
CA ILE A 123 -9.93 -3.61 -7.67
C ILE A 123 -10.34 -4.95 -8.32
N ASN A 124 -9.40 -5.67 -8.96
CA ASN A 124 -9.70 -6.99 -9.53
C ASN A 124 -9.88 -8.03 -8.42
N ASP A 125 -9.15 -7.90 -7.32
CA ASP A 125 -9.21 -8.82 -6.20
C ASP A 125 -10.47 -8.53 -5.33
N GLU A 126 -10.88 -7.26 -5.19
CA GLU A 126 -12.18 -6.88 -4.60
C GLU A 126 -13.39 -7.37 -5.41
N ILE A 127 -13.36 -7.23 -6.75
CA ILE A 127 -14.44 -7.74 -7.61
C ILE A 127 -14.50 -9.28 -7.63
N LYS A 128 -13.37 -9.98 -7.39
CA LYS A 128 -13.38 -11.43 -7.16
C LYS A 128 -13.97 -11.80 -5.80
N ASP A 129 -13.66 -11.02 -4.76
CA ASP A 129 -14.23 -11.25 -3.43
C ASP A 129 -15.76 -11.09 -3.45
N LEU A 130 -16.23 -9.95 -3.97
CA LEU A 130 -17.64 -9.68 -4.27
C LEU A 130 -18.30 -10.83 -5.06
N SER A 131 -17.59 -11.41 -6.04
CA SER A 131 -18.15 -12.46 -6.89
C SER A 131 -18.46 -13.78 -6.17
N LYS A 132 -18.06 -13.96 -4.91
CA LYS A 132 -18.33 -15.18 -4.12
C LYS A 132 -19.74 -15.19 -3.53
N ASP A 133 -20.17 -14.06 -2.98
CA ASP A 133 -21.32 -13.92 -2.07
C ASP A 133 -22.39 -12.94 -2.60
N TRP A 134 -22.07 -12.10 -3.59
CA TRP A 134 -22.94 -11.00 -4.05
C TRP A 134 -24.37 -11.38 -4.44
N ASN A 135 -24.62 -12.57 -5.03
CA ASN A 135 -25.99 -12.94 -5.38
C ASN A 135 -26.80 -13.30 -4.14
N ASN A 136 -26.25 -14.08 -3.21
CA ASN A 136 -26.88 -14.40 -1.93
C ASN A 136 -27.15 -13.12 -1.12
N ILE A 137 -26.19 -12.19 -1.02
CA ILE A 137 -26.38 -10.91 -0.33
C ILE A 137 -27.55 -10.09 -0.93
N LYS A 138 -27.68 -10.07 -2.26
CA LYS A 138 -28.80 -9.38 -2.93
C LYS A 138 -30.15 -10.05 -2.68
N ASP A 139 -30.18 -11.38 -2.67
CA ASP A 139 -31.41 -12.16 -2.54
C ASP A 139 -31.93 -12.10 -1.08
N ASN A 140 -31.05 -12.30 -0.10
CA ASN A 140 -31.40 -12.35 1.33
C ASN A 140 -31.81 -10.97 1.89
N PHE A 141 -31.11 -9.89 1.50
CA PHE A 141 -31.36 -8.53 2.01
C PHE A 141 -32.13 -7.63 1.03
N HIS A 142 -32.78 -8.22 0.02
CA HIS A 142 -33.46 -7.49 -1.06
C HIS A 142 -34.41 -6.39 -0.54
N TYR A 143 -35.30 -6.76 0.38
CA TYR A 143 -36.31 -5.88 0.96
C TYR A 143 -35.69 -4.79 1.83
N SER A 144 -34.76 -5.18 2.71
CA SER A 144 -33.93 -4.27 3.52
C SER A 144 -33.25 -3.19 2.66
N PHE A 145 -32.73 -3.55 1.47
CA PHE A 145 -32.13 -2.58 0.55
C PHE A 145 -33.16 -1.68 -0.15
N ILE A 146 -34.33 -2.20 -0.55
CA ILE A 146 -35.39 -1.36 -1.16
C ILE A 146 -35.94 -0.36 -0.15
N GLU A 147 -36.29 -0.80 1.05
CA GLU A 147 -36.86 0.07 2.10
C GLU A 147 -35.90 1.23 2.40
N ARG A 148 -34.61 0.93 2.60
CA ARG A 148 -33.62 1.96 2.87
C ARG A 148 -33.41 2.91 1.69
N ALA A 149 -33.35 2.40 0.46
CA ALA A 149 -33.23 3.24 -0.73
C ALA A 149 -34.44 4.18 -0.88
N LYS A 150 -35.63 3.73 -0.50
CA LYS A 150 -36.87 4.52 -0.53
C LYS A 150 -36.94 5.57 0.58
N ASP A 151 -36.55 5.21 1.80
CA ASP A 151 -36.39 6.14 2.93
C ASP A 151 -35.41 7.28 2.59
N LEU A 152 -34.26 6.94 1.98
CA LEU A 152 -33.27 7.94 1.54
C LEU A 152 -33.73 8.76 0.33
N GLU A 153 -34.47 8.16 -0.61
CA GLU A 153 -35.10 8.90 -1.73
C GLU A 153 -36.12 9.92 -1.21
N LEU A 154 -36.98 9.53 -0.25
CA LEU A 154 -37.95 10.42 0.39
C LEU A 154 -37.28 11.61 1.09
N LYS A 155 -36.34 11.32 2.00
CA LYS A 155 -35.60 12.35 2.75
C LYS A 155 -34.85 13.33 1.85
N SER A 156 -34.40 12.86 0.67
CA SER A 156 -33.76 13.71 -0.32
C SER A 156 -34.72 14.71 -0.96
N TYR A 157 -35.95 14.30 -1.30
CA TYR A 157 -36.98 15.22 -1.78
C TYR A 157 -37.47 16.16 -0.69
N GLU A 158 -37.64 15.68 0.55
CA GLU A 158 -38.02 16.51 1.70
C GLU A 158 -37.01 17.64 1.93
N LEU A 159 -35.71 17.30 2.01
CA LEU A 159 -34.62 18.26 2.18
C LEU A 159 -34.53 19.25 1.01
N ALA A 160 -34.65 18.78 -0.23
CA ALA A 160 -34.63 19.65 -1.41
C ALA A 160 -35.82 20.64 -1.38
N ASN A 161 -37.03 20.15 -1.10
CA ASN A 161 -38.24 20.97 -1.02
C ASN A 161 -38.21 21.96 0.15
N ALA A 162 -37.69 21.56 1.31
CA ALA A 162 -37.55 22.43 2.48
C ALA A 162 -36.65 23.65 2.22
N ASN A 163 -35.65 23.51 1.35
CA ASN A 163 -34.78 24.62 0.94
C ASN A 163 -35.33 25.40 -0.26
N LEU A 164 -35.97 24.72 -1.21
CA LEU A 164 -36.47 25.34 -2.45
C LEU A 164 -37.77 26.15 -2.23
N VAL A 165 -38.72 25.67 -1.43
CA VAL A 165 -39.99 26.39 -1.18
C VAL A 165 -39.80 27.82 -0.65
N PRO A 166 -39.05 28.06 0.46
CA PRO A 166 -38.88 29.43 0.96
C PRO A 166 -38.12 30.31 -0.03
N PHE A 167 -37.13 29.77 -0.74
CA PHE A 167 -36.42 30.46 -1.81
C PHE A 167 -37.37 30.87 -2.95
N HIS A 168 -38.24 29.97 -3.40
CA HIS A 168 -39.18 30.26 -4.47
C HIS A 168 -40.18 31.35 -4.09
N ASN A 169 -40.78 31.26 -2.90
CA ASN A 169 -41.70 32.27 -2.38
C ASN A 169 -41.02 33.66 -2.30
N LEU A 170 -39.86 33.75 -1.66
CA LEU A 170 -39.11 35.00 -1.47
C LEU A 170 -38.74 35.66 -2.80
N TRP A 171 -38.21 34.89 -3.75
CA TRP A 171 -37.68 35.45 -5.00
C TRP A 171 -38.75 35.65 -6.07
N ASN A 172 -39.89 34.99 -6.00
CA ASN A 172 -41.05 35.34 -6.84
C ASN A 172 -41.50 36.77 -6.55
N GLU A 173 -41.65 37.14 -5.28
CA GLU A 173 -42.08 38.49 -4.90
C GLU A 173 -41.01 39.53 -5.29
N LYS A 174 -39.75 39.31 -4.88
CA LYS A 174 -38.63 40.23 -5.16
C LYS A 174 -38.39 40.44 -6.65
N LEU A 175 -38.44 39.40 -7.49
CA LEU A 175 -38.14 39.54 -8.93
C LEU A 175 -39.30 40.11 -9.74
N ASN A 176 -40.56 39.85 -9.36
CA ASN A 176 -41.71 40.46 -10.05
C ASN A 176 -41.83 41.96 -9.72
N ASN A 177 -41.53 42.35 -8.48
CA ASN A 177 -41.63 43.74 -8.02
C ASN A 177 -40.31 44.52 -8.17
N TYR A 178 -39.28 43.94 -8.80
CA TYR A 178 -37.95 44.56 -8.90
C TYR A 178 -38.01 45.91 -9.64
N LYS A 179 -37.50 46.94 -8.96
CA LYS A 179 -37.22 48.27 -9.50
C LYS A 179 -35.81 48.66 -9.07
N TYR A 180 -35.15 49.46 -9.89
CA TYR A 180 -33.91 50.11 -9.47
C TYR A 180 -34.25 51.18 -8.44
N ASP A 181 -33.58 51.16 -7.29
CA ASP A 181 -33.77 52.15 -6.23
C ASP A 181 -32.70 53.24 -6.35
N ASP A 182 -33.11 54.45 -6.68
CA ASP A 182 -32.23 55.62 -6.80
C ASP A 182 -31.71 56.13 -5.43
N ALA A 183 -32.27 55.65 -4.31
CA ALA A 183 -31.76 55.95 -2.97
C ALA A 183 -30.61 55.02 -2.54
N LEU A 184 -30.39 53.90 -3.24
CA LEU A 184 -29.33 52.93 -2.96
C LEU A 184 -28.13 53.13 -3.91
N SER A 185 -26.95 52.69 -3.48
CA SER A 185 -25.80 52.68 -4.38
C SER A 185 -26.00 51.65 -5.50
N ALA A 186 -25.24 51.78 -6.59
CA ALA A 186 -25.27 50.80 -7.66
C ALA A 186 -24.73 49.42 -7.23
N GLU A 187 -23.79 49.40 -6.28
CA GLU A 187 -23.26 48.18 -5.67
C GLU A 187 -24.34 47.50 -4.80
N ASP A 188 -25.13 48.26 -4.03
CA ASP A 188 -26.25 47.73 -3.25
C ASP A 188 -27.38 47.21 -4.14
N ASN A 189 -27.76 47.97 -5.18
CA ASN A 189 -28.72 47.51 -6.20
C ASN A 189 -28.24 46.21 -6.87
N PHE A 190 -26.94 46.12 -7.19
CA PHE A 190 -26.35 44.89 -7.74
C PHE A 190 -26.40 43.73 -6.73
N ASN A 191 -25.97 43.94 -5.49
CA ASN A 191 -25.91 42.92 -4.44
C ASN A 191 -27.30 42.39 -4.08
N ASN A 192 -28.31 43.26 -4.02
CA ASN A 192 -29.72 42.89 -3.80
C ASN A 192 -30.23 41.93 -4.88
N LEU A 193 -29.86 42.15 -6.15
CA LEU A 193 -30.25 41.27 -7.25
C LEU A 193 -29.36 40.00 -7.32
N PHE A 194 -28.06 40.14 -7.11
CA PHE A 194 -27.06 39.07 -7.18
C PHE A 194 -27.26 38.00 -6.09
N SER A 195 -27.83 38.40 -4.95
CA SER A 195 -28.19 37.49 -3.85
C SER A 195 -29.08 36.32 -4.29
N PHE A 196 -29.94 36.48 -5.31
CA PHE A 196 -30.71 35.39 -5.92
C PHE A 196 -29.82 34.24 -6.40
N ILE A 197 -28.73 34.58 -7.11
CA ILE A 197 -27.79 33.59 -7.65
C ILE A 197 -26.95 32.98 -6.52
N GLU A 198 -26.55 33.77 -5.53
CA GLU A 198 -25.78 33.28 -4.38
C GLU A 198 -26.58 32.28 -3.53
N GLU A 199 -27.83 32.61 -3.17
CA GLU A 199 -28.74 31.71 -2.45
C GLU A 199 -29.03 30.44 -3.25
N ARG A 200 -29.28 30.55 -4.56
CA ARG A 200 -29.50 29.38 -5.42
C ARG A 200 -28.29 28.45 -5.46
N ASN A 201 -27.08 29.01 -5.50
CA ASN A 201 -25.84 28.24 -5.46
C ASN A 201 -25.66 27.54 -4.09
N LYS A 202 -25.96 28.22 -2.97
CA LYS A 202 -25.95 27.61 -1.63
C LYS A 202 -26.91 26.41 -1.55
N ILE A 203 -28.14 26.56 -2.05
CA ILE A 203 -29.15 25.48 -2.08
C ILE A 203 -28.69 24.30 -2.96
N ASN A 204 -28.12 24.56 -4.14
CA ASN A 204 -27.56 23.50 -4.99
C ASN A 204 -26.43 22.73 -4.29
N SER A 205 -25.54 23.44 -3.58
CA SER A 205 -24.48 22.82 -2.78
C SER A 205 -25.03 21.92 -1.67
N ILE A 206 -26.11 22.33 -1.00
CA ILE A 206 -26.81 21.54 0.02
C ILE A 206 -27.40 20.26 -0.58
N ILE A 207 -28.12 20.37 -1.70
CA ILE A 207 -28.74 19.22 -2.40
C ILE A 207 -27.67 18.22 -2.86
N ILE A 208 -26.59 18.69 -3.48
CA ILE A 208 -25.47 17.84 -3.94
C ILE A 208 -24.77 17.16 -2.77
N THR A 209 -24.52 17.87 -1.67
CA THR A 209 -23.93 17.28 -0.45
C THR A 209 -24.81 16.17 0.11
N ASN A 210 -26.13 16.36 0.12
CA ASN A 210 -27.07 15.30 0.51
C ASN A 210 -27.02 14.10 -0.44
N LEU A 211 -26.96 14.31 -1.76
CA LEU A 211 -26.86 13.20 -2.73
C LEU A 211 -25.54 12.41 -2.60
N HIS A 212 -24.42 13.06 -2.31
CA HIS A 212 -23.18 12.36 -1.93
C HIS A 212 -23.39 11.51 -0.67
N LYS A 213 -24.03 12.07 0.37
CA LYS A 213 -24.34 11.38 1.62
C LYS A 213 -25.23 10.14 1.40
N VAL A 214 -26.27 10.25 0.57
CA VAL A 214 -27.15 9.13 0.20
C VAL A 214 -26.37 7.99 -0.46
N ASN A 215 -25.48 8.32 -1.41
CA ASN A 215 -24.61 7.32 -2.04
C ASN A 215 -23.68 6.65 -1.03
N ASP A 216 -23.06 7.42 -0.13
CA ASP A 216 -22.17 6.91 0.91
C ASP A 216 -22.92 6.03 1.94
N GLU A 217 -24.14 6.41 2.35
CA GLU A 217 -25.00 5.63 3.26
C GLU A 217 -25.47 4.31 2.64
N LEU A 218 -25.84 4.29 1.34
CA LEU A 218 -26.22 3.06 0.64
C LEU A 218 -25.03 2.09 0.48
N LEU A 219 -23.84 2.61 0.21
CA LEU A 219 -22.61 1.82 0.16
C LEU A 219 -22.24 1.27 1.55
N LEU A 220 -22.41 2.07 2.61
CA LEU A 220 -22.19 1.65 3.99
C LEU A 220 -23.13 0.50 4.39
N ILE A 221 -24.42 0.59 4.02
CA ILE A 221 -25.42 -0.43 4.34
C ILE A 221 -25.22 -1.72 3.52
N TYR A 222 -24.74 -1.63 2.27
CA TYR A 222 -24.29 -2.81 1.53
C TYR A 222 -23.13 -3.52 2.26
N ASN A 223 -22.14 -2.76 2.74
CA ASN A 223 -20.99 -3.33 3.44
C ASN A 223 -21.39 -3.92 4.81
N GLN A 224 -22.31 -3.28 5.55
CA GLN A 224 -22.86 -3.86 6.78
C GLN A 224 -23.56 -5.19 6.50
N LYS A 225 -24.56 -5.22 5.59
CA LYS A 225 -25.27 -6.46 5.26
C LYS A 225 -24.36 -7.54 4.66
N LYS A 226 -23.25 -7.18 4.01
CA LYS A 226 -22.20 -8.12 3.59
C LYS A 226 -21.47 -8.77 4.77
N GLU A 227 -21.16 -8.02 5.84
CA GLU A 227 -20.56 -8.59 7.05
C GLU A 227 -21.59 -9.43 7.83
N ASN A 228 -22.83 -8.95 7.99
CA ASN A 228 -23.94 -9.73 8.56
C ASN A 228 -24.09 -11.10 7.84
N PHE A 229 -24.11 -11.12 6.51
CA PHE A 229 -24.14 -12.35 5.72
C PHE A 229 -23.01 -13.33 6.07
N ARG A 230 -21.81 -12.81 6.29
CA ARG A 230 -20.60 -13.59 6.60
C ARG A 230 -20.57 -14.10 8.04
N ASN A 231 -21.30 -13.43 8.93
CA ASN A 231 -21.53 -13.82 10.32
C ASN A 231 -22.76 -14.72 10.51
N ASN A 232 -23.44 -15.12 9.42
CA ASN A 232 -24.74 -15.82 9.42
C ASN A 232 -25.90 -15.04 10.08
N GLU A 233 -25.81 -13.71 10.16
CA GLU A 233 -26.90 -12.82 10.59
C GLU A 233 -27.82 -12.54 9.38
N LEU A 234 -28.70 -13.48 9.07
CA LEU A 234 -29.66 -13.38 7.95
C LEU A 234 -30.98 -12.72 8.35
N ASP A 235 -31.75 -12.23 7.37
CA ASP A 235 -33.15 -11.84 7.60
C ASP A 235 -34.02 -13.12 7.60
N PHE A 236 -35.10 -13.18 8.42
CA PHE A 236 -36.03 -14.34 8.58
C PHE A 236 -35.41 -15.60 9.23
N ASP A 237 -36.24 -16.64 9.45
CA ASP A 237 -35.81 -18.02 9.74
C ASP A 237 -35.02 -18.69 8.58
N GLU A 238 -34.33 -17.92 7.75
CA GLU A 238 -33.49 -18.42 6.66
C GLU A 238 -32.31 -19.25 7.19
N VAL A 239 -31.82 -18.96 8.39
CA VAL A 239 -30.78 -19.78 9.07
C VAL A 239 -31.29 -21.21 9.26
N ASP A 240 -32.50 -21.40 9.76
CA ASP A 240 -33.08 -22.72 9.98
C ASP A 240 -33.47 -23.42 8.68
N LEU A 241 -33.94 -22.66 7.69
CA LEU A 241 -34.11 -23.19 6.33
C LEU A 241 -32.78 -23.63 5.70
N GLN A 242 -31.70 -22.88 5.91
CA GLN A 242 -30.37 -23.22 5.39
C GLN A 242 -29.78 -24.42 6.13
N ASN A 243 -29.97 -24.50 7.45
CA ASN A 243 -29.63 -25.66 8.27
C ASN A 243 -30.40 -26.91 7.80
N ALA A 244 -31.71 -26.81 7.59
CA ALA A 244 -32.54 -27.90 7.08
C ALA A 244 -32.18 -28.31 5.64
N LYS A 245 -31.88 -27.35 4.75
CA LYS A 245 -31.35 -27.62 3.40
C LYS A 245 -29.99 -28.33 3.46
N ASN A 246 -29.09 -27.90 4.33
CA ASN A 246 -27.78 -28.52 4.50
C ASN A 246 -27.91 -29.94 5.08
N ALA A 247 -28.76 -30.14 6.09
CA ALA A 247 -29.07 -31.45 6.66
C ALA A 247 -29.67 -32.39 5.60
N TYR A 248 -30.70 -31.94 4.85
CA TYR A 248 -31.31 -32.72 3.78
C TYR A 248 -30.32 -33.02 2.64
N ASN A 249 -29.48 -32.07 2.22
CA ASN A 249 -28.46 -32.30 1.20
C ASN A 249 -27.39 -33.31 1.67
N ASN A 250 -26.98 -33.23 2.94
CA ASN A 250 -26.07 -34.20 3.55
C ASN A 250 -26.72 -35.60 3.60
N VAL A 251 -27.99 -35.70 4.00
CA VAL A 251 -28.77 -36.95 3.99
C VAL A 251 -28.97 -37.50 2.57
N LEU A 252 -29.23 -36.64 1.57
CA LEU A 252 -29.38 -36.99 0.15
C LEU A 252 -28.06 -37.43 -0.51
N GLN A 253 -26.91 -36.99 0.02
CA GLN A 253 -25.62 -37.59 -0.30
C GLN A 253 -25.52 -38.96 0.38
N LEU A 254 -25.75 -39.01 1.69
CA LEU A 254 -25.67 -40.22 2.53
C LEU A 254 -26.74 -41.31 2.26
N SER A 255 -27.69 -41.05 1.35
CA SER A 255 -28.65 -42.01 0.80
C SER A 255 -28.21 -42.59 -0.56
N LYS A 256 -27.13 -42.05 -1.15
CA LYS A 256 -26.54 -42.51 -2.43
C LYS A 256 -25.16 -43.13 -2.21
N ILE A 257 -24.44 -42.62 -1.23
CA ILE A 257 -23.12 -43.06 -0.80
C ILE A 257 -23.17 -43.33 0.71
N SER A 258 -22.28 -44.19 1.22
CA SER A 258 -22.23 -44.45 2.66
C SER A 258 -21.61 -43.28 3.46
N GLU A 259 -21.79 -43.26 4.78
CA GLU A 259 -21.14 -42.25 5.63
C GLU A 259 -19.62 -42.37 5.62
N GLU A 260 -19.11 -43.60 5.72
CA GLU A 260 -17.68 -43.86 5.56
C GLU A 260 -17.15 -43.36 4.20
N GLU A 261 -17.91 -43.53 3.13
CA GLU A 261 -17.54 -43.06 1.79
C GLU A 261 -17.44 -41.53 1.72
N LEU A 262 -18.41 -40.80 2.28
CA LEU A 262 -18.40 -39.33 2.30
C LEU A 262 -17.27 -38.78 3.18
N GLU A 263 -17.02 -39.38 4.34
CA GLU A 263 -15.89 -39.00 5.20
C GLU A 263 -14.54 -39.24 4.51
N ILE A 264 -14.39 -40.39 3.85
CA ILE A 264 -13.18 -40.71 3.08
C ILE A 264 -12.98 -39.71 1.93
N GLU A 265 -14.03 -39.36 1.17
CA GLU A 265 -13.90 -38.36 0.08
C GLU A 265 -13.58 -36.95 0.59
N ARG A 266 -14.16 -36.53 1.73
CA ARG A 266 -13.79 -35.28 2.41
C ARG A 266 -12.32 -35.29 2.84
N LYS A 267 -11.88 -36.35 3.52
CA LYS A 267 -10.50 -36.48 4.01
C LYS A 267 -9.49 -36.56 2.85
N ILE A 268 -9.79 -37.27 1.77
CA ILE A 268 -8.98 -37.26 0.53
C ILE A 268 -8.87 -35.84 -0.05
N SER A 269 -9.95 -35.07 -0.04
CA SER A 269 -9.96 -33.70 -0.58
C SER A 269 -9.12 -32.74 0.28
N GLU A 270 -9.20 -32.87 1.59
CA GLU A 270 -8.37 -32.14 2.56
C GLU A 270 -6.89 -32.51 2.41
N LEU A 271 -6.55 -33.81 2.38
CA LEU A 271 -5.16 -34.27 2.18
C LEU A 271 -4.59 -33.81 0.83
N LYS A 272 -5.41 -33.76 -0.23
CA LYS A 272 -5.00 -33.21 -1.54
C LYS A 272 -4.74 -31.69 -1.48
N LEU A 273 -5.47 -30.95 -0.65
CA LEU A 273 -5.17 -29.54 -0.37
C LEU A 273 -3.86 -29.41 0.43
N ASN A 274 -3.71 -30.15 1.52
CA ASN A 274 -2.52 -30.16 2.37
C ASN A 274 -1.25 -30.53 1.57
N LEU A 275 -1.34 -31.51 0.65
CA LEU A 275 -0.26 -31.89 -0.27
C LEU A 275 0.10 -30.77 -1.25
N LYS A 276 -0.89 -30.00 -1.73
CA LYS A 276 -0.67 -28.84 -2.61
C LYS A 276 -0.03 -27.68 -1.85
N GLU A 277 -0.42 -27.46 -0.60
CA GLU A 277 0.15 -26.42 0.27
C GLU A 277 1.59 -26.73 0.66
N ALA A 278 1.87 -27.95 1.14
CA ALA A 278 3.23 -28.39 1.45
C ALA A 278 4.18 -28.33 0.24
N LYS A 279 3.69 -28.57 -0.99
CA LYS A 279 4.47 -28.37 -2.23
C LYS A 279 4.76 -26.89 -2.53
N ASN A 280 3.81 -25.99 -2.23
CA ASN A 280 4.03 -24.55 -2.37
C ASN A 280 5.02 -24.03 -1.32
N GLU A 281 4.92 -24.53 -0.09
CA GLU A 281 5.82 -24.24 1.04
C GLU A 281 7.26 -24.61 0.70
N GLN A 282 7.50 -25.86 0.28
CA GLN A 282 8.81 -26.34 -0.18
C GLN A 282 9.38 -25.44 -1.29
N TYR A 283 8.56 -25.10 -2.30
CA TYR A 283 8.98 -24.23 -3.40
C TYR A 283 9.32 -22.80 -2.95
N GLU A 284 8.58 -22.23 -2.00
CA GLU A 284 8.85 -20.88 -1.48
C GLU A 284 10.16 -20.85 -0.66
N ILE A 285 10.42 -21.85 0.19
CA ILE A 285 11.70 -22.01 0.90
C ILE A 285 12.86 -22.14 -0.10
N MET A 286 12.76 -23.07 -1.05
CA MET A 286 13.78 -23.28 -2.09
C MET A 286 14.08 -22.01 -2.89
N SER A 287 13.04 -21.28 -3.30
CA SER A 287 13.22 -20.03 -4.04
C SER A 287 13.82 -18.91 -3.18
N ILE A 288 13.51 -18.84 -1.89
CA ILE A 288 14.07 -17.84 -0.97
C ILE A 288 15.55 -18.13 -0.77
N ALA A 289 15.91 -19.34 -0.32
CA ALA A 289 17.30 -19.74 -0.10
C ALA A 289 18.14 -19.57 -1.37
N GLN A 290 17.67 -20.04 -2.53
CA GLN A 290 18.39 -19.87 -3.80
C GLN A 290 18.67 -18.40 -4.15
N ASN A 291 17.71 -17.49 -3.90
CA ASN A 291 17.94 -16.06 -4.10
C ASN A 291 18.97 -15.51 -3.09
N SER A 292 18.90 -15.93 -1.82
CA SER A 292 19.86 -15.57 -0.78
C SER A 292 21.30 -15.95 -1.13
N PHE A 293 21.51 -17.17 -1.63
CA PHE A 293 22.82 -17.66 -2.08
C PHE A 293 23.36 -16.91 -3.27
N ASN A 294 22.51 -16.63 -4.28
CA ASN A 294 22.93 -15.84 -5.42
C ASN A 294 23.30 -14.40 -5.02
N ASN A 295 22.55 -13.81 -4.09
CA ASN A 295 22.83 -12.48 -3.54
C ASN A 295 24.19 -12.45 -2.81
N PHE A 296 24.46 -13.41 -1.93
CA PHE A 296 25.74 -13.52 -1.22
C PHE A 296 26.93 -13.75 -2.17
N LEU A 297 26.75 -14.62 -3.18
CA LEU A 297 27.76 -14.85 -4.21
C LEU A 297 28.01 -13.61 -5.09
N ASP A 298 27.03 -12.74 -5.28
CA ASP A 298 27.21 -11.46 -5.98
C ASP A 298 27.81 -10.38 -5.05
N GLU A 299 27.50 -10.37 -3.75
CA GLU A 299 28.19 -9.52 -2.77
C GLU A 299 29.69 -9.82 -2.72
N LEU A 300 30.08 -11.09 -2.54
CA LEU A 300 31.48 -11.51 -2.57
C LEU A 300 32.18 -11.13 -3.90
N ASN A 301 31.46 -11.11 -5.03
CA ASN A 301 32.00 -10.65 -6.31
C ASN A 301 32.34 -9.16 -6.31
N ASN A 302 31.44 -8.38 -5.72
CA ASN A 302 31.53 -6.93 -5.67
C ASN A 302 32.61 -6.51 -4.68
N GLU A 303 32.75 -7.22 -3.55
CA GLU A 303 33.85 -7.03 -2.61
C GLU A 303 35.21 -7.37 -3.25
N VAL A 304 35.33 -8.50 -3.99
CA VAL A 304 36.55 -8.85 -4.75
C VAL A 304 36.98 -7.73 -5.70
N LYS A 305 36.02 -7.15 -6.46
CA LYS A 305 36.28 -6.03 -7.37
C LYS A 305 36.66 -4.76 -6.61
N PHE A 306 35.91 -4.44 -5.55
CA PHE A 306 36.13 -3.25 -4.75
C PHE A 306 37.55 -3.23 -4.15
N GLN A 307 37.96 -4.33 -3.51
CA GLN A 307 39.28 -4.45 -2.89
C GLN A 307 40.42 -4.36 -3.92
N ARG A 308 40.20 -4.81 -5.17
CA ARG A 308 41.17 -4.62 -6.27
C ARG A 308 41.30 -3.16 -6.68
N ASN A 309 40.19 -2.46 -6.85
CA ASN A 309 40.21 -1.03 -7.16
C ASN A 309 40.90 -0.25 -6.03
N ASN A 310 40.66 -0.58 -4.76
CA ASN A 310 41.40 0.01 -3.64
C ASN A 310 42.91 -0.20 -3.73
N SER A 311 43.37 -1.42 -4.03
CA SER A 311 44.80 -1.67 -4.23
C SER A 311 45.38 -0.95 -5.45
N ASP A 312 44.59 -0.69 -6.49
CA ASP A 312 45.05 0.05 -7.68
C ASP A 312 45.17 1.58 -7.45
N TYR A 313 44.57 2.13 -6.38
CA TYR A 313 44.55 3.57 -6.07
C TYR A 313 45.33 3.99 -4.82
N THR A 314 45.85 3.05 -4.03
CA THR A 314 46.59 3.38 -2.80
C THR A 314 48.10 3.53 -3.04
N PHE A 315 48.72 4.47 -2.33
CA PHE A 315 50.17 4.59 -2.21
C PHE A 315 50.71 3.96 -0.91
N ASP A 316 49.84 3.64 0.05
CA ASP A 316 50.21 2.93 1.27
C ASP A 316 50.41 1.43 0.97
N LYS A 317 51.61 0.94 1.30
CA LYS A 317 52.05 -0.45 1.13
C LYS A 317 51.26 -1.42 2.01
N GLU A 318 50.91 -1.05 3.24
CA GLU A 318 50.21 -1.95 4.17
C GLU A 318 48.75 -2.10 3.76
N PHE A 319 48.08 -0.99 3.46
CA PHE A 319 46.72 -1.01 2.90
C PHE A 319 46.65 -1.72 1.53
N TYR A 320 47.65 -1.54 0.66
CA TYR A 320 47.76 -2.31 -0.59
C TYR A 320 47.75 -3.81 -0.30
N ILE A 321 48.66 -4.27 0.56
CA ILE A 321 48.82 -5.67 0.91
C ILE A 321 47.53 -6.24 1.51
N HIS A 322 46.90 -5.51 2.44
CA HIS A 322 45.62 -5.86 3.04
C HIS A 322 44.52 -6.06 1.98
N SER A 323 44.32 -5.08 1.09
CA SER A 323 43.25 -5.15 0.09
C SER A 323 43.48 -6.24 -0.96
N VAL A 324 44.71 -6.47 -1.45
CA VAL A 324 44.95 -7.58 -2.40
C VAL A 324 44.77 -8.95 -1.72
N LYS A 325 45.22 -9.11 -0.47
CA LYS A 325 45.03 -10.34 0.33
C LYS A 325 43.53 -10.64 0.51
N LEU A 326 42.76 -9.67 0.97
CA LEU A 326 41.30 -9.80 1.17
C LEU A 326 40.56 -10.07 -0.15
N SER A 327 41.00 -9.50 -1.27
CA SER A 327 40.43 -9.78 -2.60
C SER A 327 40.63 -11.24 -3.03
N GLU A 328 41.82 -11.82 -2.88
CA GLU A 328 42.04 -13.21 -3.29
C GLU A 328 41.38 -14.22 -2.32
N ILE A 329 41.29 -13.93 -1.01
CA ILE A 329 40.51 -14.73 -0.05
C ILE A 329 39.03 -14.77 -0.47
N ASN A 330 38.37 -13.62 -0.60
CA ASN A 330 36.96 -13.55 -0.99
C ASN A 330 36.67 -14.26 -2.33
N LYS A 331 37.62 -14.18 -3.27
CA LYS A 331 37.54 -14.83 -4.58
C LYS A 331 37.67 -16.36 -4.50
N VAL A 332 38.51 -16.89 -3.61
CA VAL A 332 38.63 -18.33 -3.36
C VAL A 332 37.41 -18.86 -2.60
N VAL A 333 36.98 -18.17 -1.53
CA VAL A 333 35.76 -18.53 -0.78
C VAL A 333 34.54 -18.54 -1.69
N ARG A 334 34.35 -17.52 -2.53
CA ARG A 334 33.28 -17.50 -3.54
C ARG A 334 33.34 -18.68 -4.51
N LYS A 335 34.53 -19.12 -4.94
CA LYS A 335 34.69 -20.31 -5.79
C LYS A 335 34.29 -21.59 -5.05
N ILE A 336 34.70 -21.75 -3.79
CA ILE A 336 34.37 -22.91 -2.95
C ILE A 336 32.85 -22.97 -2.70
N LEU A 337 32.24 -21.84 -2.33
CA LEU A 337 30.79 -21.73 -2.17
C LEU A 337 30.06 -22.03 -3.48
N LYS A 338 30.45 -21.42 -4.60
CA LYS A 338 29.84 -21.69 -5.91
C LYS A 338 30.00 -23.16 -6.34
N ALA A 339 31.12 -23.80 -5.97
CA ALA A 339 31.30 -25.23 -6.15
C ALA A 339 30.30 -26.01 -5.28
N LYS A 340 30.31 -25.86 -3.95
CA LYS A 340 29.40 -26.58 -3.02
C LYS A 340 27.90 -26.33 -3.31
N ILE A 341 27.52 -25.14 -3.76
CA ILE A 341 26.14 -24.76 -4.16
C ILE A 341 25.75 -25.30 -5.56
N GLY A 342 26.75 -25.54 -6.42
CA GLY A 342 26.56 -25.93 -7.82
C GLY A 342 26.76 -27.42 -8.13
N SER A 343 27.69 -28.08 -7.45
CA SER A 343 28.19 -29.41 -7.75
C SER A 343 27.15 -30.50 -7.50
N ARG A 344 27.03 -31.43 -8.46
CA ARG A 344 26.65 -32.81 -8.13
C ARG A 344 27.93 -33.49 -7.65
N ILE A 345 27.90 -34.13 -6.49
CA ILE A 345 28.98 -34.99 -6.00
C ILE A 345 28.35 -36.36 -5.77
N ASN A 346 28.82 -37.37 -6.49
CA ASN A 346 28.45 -38.76 -6.22
C ASN A 346 29.18 -39.19 -4.95
N LEU A 347 28.45 -39.33 -3.85
CA LEU A 347 28.96 -39.90 -2.60
C LEU A 347 28.10 -41.11 -2.25
N PHE A 348 28.77 -42.26 -2.27
CA PHE A 348 28.31 -43.60 -1.88
C PHE A 348 27.23 -44.27 -2.74
N SER A 349 27.59 -45.48 -3.19
CA SER A 349 26.67 -46.51 -3.63
C SER A 349 25.74 -46.94 -2.48
N ASN A 350 24.50 -47.29 -2.85
CA ASN A 350 23.48 -47.97 -2.01
C ASN A 350 22.63 -47.08 -1.07
N THR A 351 21.70 -46.25 -1.61
CA THR A 351 20.25 -46.14 -1.22
C THR A 351 19.51 -44.99 -1.97
N PRO A 352 18.16 -44.98 -2.09
CA PRO A 352 17.37 -43.95 -2.83
C PRO A 352 16.84 -42.78 -1.95
N LEU A 353 16.55 -41.51 -2.35
CA LEU A 353 16.49 -40.72 -3.61
C LEU A 353 15.07 -40.46 -4.23
N CYS A 354 14.54 -39.21 -4.13
CA CYS A 354 13.27 -38.69 -4.70
C CYS A 354 13.38 -37.32 -5.50
N PRO A 355 12.62 -37.04 -6.59
CA PRO A 355 12.82 -35.87 -7.48
C PRO A 355 11.69 -34.81 -7.51
N VAL A 356 12.02 -33.53 -7.72
CA VAL A 356 11.08 -32.53 -8.29
C VAL A 356 11.76 -31.51 -9.20
N TYR A 357 11.39 -31.48 -10.49
CA TYR A 357 11.42 -30.24 -11.29
C TYR A 357 10.33 -30.27 -12.37
N ARG A 358 9.56 -29.16 -12.46
CA ARG A 358 8.65 -28.79 -13.57
C ARG A 358 7.57 -29.82 -13.98
N ILE A 359 6.45 -29.84 -13.24
CA ILE A 359 5.23 -30.54 -13.69
C ILE A 359 4.47 -29.69 -14.71
N ARG A 360 4.57 -30.06 -15.99
CA ARG A 360 3.45 -30.03 -16.94
C ARG A 360 3.02 -31.48 -17.14
N ASN A 361 1.81 -31.81 -16.71
CA ASN A 361 1.05 -33.05 -16.93
C ASN A 361 1.83 -34.28 -17.45
N LYS A 362 2.33 -35.11 -16.55
CA LYS A 362 2.32 -36.57 -16.68
C LYS A 362 2.61 -37.22 -15.32
N VAL A 363 1.75 -38.16 -14.92
CA VAL A 363 2.03 -39.07 -13.82
C VAL A 363 3.12 -40.03 -14.29
N VAL A 364 4.19 -40.20 -13.50
CA VAL A 364 5.22 -41.20 -13.74
C VAL A 364 5.42 -42.00 -12.47
N THR A 365 4.90 -43.22 -12.48
CA THR A 365 5.16 -44.24 -11.46
C THR A 365 6.60 -44.79 -11.59
N SER A 366 7.07 -45.39 -10.50
CA SER A 366 8.35 -46.12 -10.34
C SER A 366 9.65 -45.33 -10.09
N LYS A 367 10.30 -45.80 -9.00
CA LYS A 367 11.74 -45.99 -8.71
C LYS A 367 12.71 -44.79 -8.83
N THR A 368 13.24 -44.42 -7.65
CA THR A 368 14.62 -43.94 -7.35
C THR A 368 15.20 -42.80 -8.21
N LYS A 369 15.14 -41.54 -7.76
CA LYS A 369 15.62 -40.35 -8.53
C LYS A 369 16.18 -39.26 -7.61
N GLU A 370 17.39 -38.76 -7.86
CA GLU A 370 18.27 -38.08 -6.89
C GLU A 370 17.73 -36.84 -6.11
N VAL A 371 18.02 -36.78 -4.80
CA VAL A 371 18.04 -35.51 -4.03
C VAL A 371 19.42 -34.88 -4.16
N LYS A 372 19.48 -33.64 -4.65
CA LYS A 372 20.74 -32.89 -4.75
C LYS A 372 21.09 -32.32 -3.37
N ASN A 373 22.22 -32.72 -2.78
CA ASN A 373 22.82 -32.04 -1.62
C ASN A 373 22.95 -30.55 -1.97
N SER A 374 22.04 -29.75 -1.41
CA SER A 374 21.89 -28.34 -1.76
C SER A 374 21.38 -27.61 -0.53
N LEU A 375 21.99 -26.45 -0.26
CA LEU A 375 21.64 -25.60 0.88
C LEU A 375 20.30 -24.87 0.69
N TYR A 376 19.55 -25.20 -0.37
CA TYR A 376 18.31 -24.51 -0.73
C TYR A 376 17.12 -24.86 0.17
N TYR A 377 17.24 -25.79 1.11
CA TYR A 377 16.18 -26.06 2.08
C TYR A 377 16.40 -25.34 3.43
N LEU A 378 17.46 -24.55 3.58
CA LEU A 378 17.66 -23.72 4.76
C LEU A 378 16.56 -22.65 4.88
N SER A 379 16.16 -22.37 6.12
CA SER A 379 15.25 -21.27 6.44
C SER A 379 15.94 -19.91 6.25
N ILE A 380 15.18 -18.81 6.31
CA ILE A 380 15.74 -17.46 6.20
C ILE A 380 16.75 -17.15 7.33
N THR A 381 16.45 -17.57 8.57
CA THR A 381 17.31 -17.36 9.74
C THR A 381 18.58 -18.19 9.65
N GLU A 382 18.47 -19.49 9.36
CA GLU A 382 19.62 -20.39 9.16
C GLU A 382 20.54 -19.90 8.03
N THR A 383 19.95 -19.44 6.92
CA THR A 383 20.71 -18.91 5.79
C THR A 383 21.51 -17.67 6.20
N ARG A 384 20.95 -16.80 7.04
CA ARG A 384 21.62 -15.60 7.59
C ARG A 384 22.72 -15.98 8.58
N GLU A 385 22.45 -16.88 9.53
CA GLU A 385 23.42 -17.38 10.50
C GLU A 385 24.63 -18.01 9.81
N MET A 386 24.39 -18.87 8.81
CA MET A 386 25.45 -19.46 7.99
C MET A 386 26.28 -18.39 7.26
N PHE A 387 25.67 -17.31 6.73
CA PHE A 387 26.45 -16.21 6.12
C PHE A 387 27.26 -15.40 7.14
N LYS A 388 26.76 -15.19 8.37
CA LYS A 388 27.53 -14.60 9.47
C LYS A 388 28.75 -15.47 9.81
N GLU A 389 28.53 -16.77 10.02
CA GLU A 389 29.58 -17.76 10.30
C GLU A 389 30.65 -17.79 9.19
N ILE A 390 30.24 -17.71 7.91
CA ILE A 390 31.16 -17.61 6.77
C ILE A 390 31.96 -16.31 6.79
N ASN A 391 31.36 -15.17 7.13
CA ASN A 391 32.05 -13.88 7.19
C ASN A 391 33.06 -13.82 8.36
N GLU A 392 32.72 -14.38 9.52
CA GLU A 392 33.64 -14.57 10.65
C GLU A 392 34.81 -15.47 10.26
N LYS A 393 34.52 -16.60 9.59
CA LYS A 393 35.56 -17.50 9.03
C LYS A 393 36.46 -16.81 8.00
N ILE A 394 35.93 -15.90 7.17
CA ILE A 394 36.74 -15.07 6.26
C ILE A 394 37.71 -14.17 7.04
N LYS A 395 37.29 -13.60 8.18
CA LYS A 395 38.15 -12.81 9.06
C LYS A 395 39.25 -13.66 9.68
N ASN A 396 38.92 -14.82 10.25
CA ASN A 396 39.93 -15.72 10.84
C ASN A 396 40.95 -16.21 9.78
N ILE A 397 40.49 -16.58 8.58
CA ILE A 397 41.38 -16.92 7.45
C ILE A 397 42.26 -15.73 7.07
N TYR A 398 41.77 -14.49 7.17
CA TYR A 398 42.60 -13.31 6.95
C TYR A 398 43.68 -13.21 8.03
N ASP A 399 43.35 -13.37 9.30
CA ASP A 399 44.31 -13.21 10.41
C ASP A 399 45.39 -14.32 10.41
N GLU A 400 45.00 -15.58 10.14
CA GLU A 400 45.91 -16.74 10.14
C GLU A 400 46.87 -16.80 8.92
N VAL A 401 46.45 -16.29 7.76
CA VAL A 401 47.30 -16.34 6.54
C VAL A 401 48.41 -15.30 6.64
N SER A 402 49.55 -15.70 7.20
CA SER A 402 50.79 -14.94 7.04
C SER A 402 51.17 -14.86 5.56
N LEU A 403 51.62 -13.68 5.14
CA LEU A 403 52.20 -13.51 3.81
C LEU A 403 53.67 -13.88 3.92
N ASP A 404 54.10 -14.87 3.12
CA ASP A 404 55.50 -15.29 3.04
C ASP A 404 56.45 -14.09 2.98
N SER A 405 57.60 -14.19 3.66
CA SER A 405 58.64 -13.15 3.64
C SER A 405 59.08 -12.75 2.21
N LYS A 406 58.97 -13.68 1.25
CA LYS A 406 59.18 -13.45 -0.19
C LYS A 406 58.28 -12.39 -0.82
N LEU A 407 57.10 -12.08 -0.25
CA LEU A 407 56.25 -11.00 -0.74
C LEU A 407 56.83 -9.60 -0.47
N ASN A 408 57.65 -9.46 0.58
CA ASN A 408 58.32 -8.19 0.88
C ASN A 408 59.46 -7.87 -0.10
N GLU A 409 60.07 -8.87 -0.73
CA GLU A 409 61.11 -8.68 -1.75
C GLU A 409 60.55 -8.28 -3.13
N LEU A 410 59.34 -8.70 -3.47
CA LEU A 410 58.76 -8.54 -4.81
C LEU A 410 58.31 -7.09 -5.17
N THR A 411 58.63 -6.11 -4.32
CA THR A 411 58.10 -4.72 -4.32
C THR A 411 58.30 -3.89 -5.59
N LYS A 412 59.05 -4.37 -6.59
CA LYS A 412 59.28 -3.64 -7.86
C LYS A 412 58.41 -4.08 -9.04
N SER A 413 57.63 -5.17 -8.97
CA SER A 413 56.77 -5.59 -10.10
C SER A 413 55.56 -6.49 -9.73
N VAL A 414 54.89 -6.24 -8.60
CA VAL A 414 53.74 -7.06 -8.16
C VAL A 414 52.46 -6.78 -8.97
N LYS A 415 52.33 -7.36 -10.16
CA LYS A 415 51.03 -7.44 -10.88
C LYS A 415 50.27 -8.75 -10.66
N VAL A 416 50.90 -9.76 -10.05
CA VAL A 416 50.34 -11.11 -9.90
C VAL A 416 50.87 -11.81 -8.65
N PHE A 417 50.02 -12.06 -7.65
CA PHE A 417 50.22 -13.19 -6.70
C PHE A 417 50.49 -14.46 -7.50
N SER A 418 51.59 -15.18 -7.25
CA SER A 418 52.00 -16.34 -8.07
C SER A 418 50.88 -17.39 -8.20
N LYS A 419 50.92 -18.17 -9.29
CA LYS A 419 49.95 -19.26 -9.51
C LYS A 419 50.01 -20.26 -8.35
N GLU A 420 51.20 -20.48 -7.81
CA GLU A 420 51.48 -21.32 -6.64
C GLU A 420 50.85 -20.77 -5.35
N TYR A 421 50.99 -19.48 -5.03
CA TYR A 421 50.34 -18.87 -3.86
C TYR A 421 48.82 -19.06 -3.91
N LYS A 422 48.20 -18.88 -5.08
CA LYS A 422 46.76 -19.10 -5.26
C LYS A 422 46.34 -20.57 -5.07
N ILE A 423 47.21 -21.51 -5.48
CA ILE A 423 47.00 -22.94 -5.24
C ILE A 423 47.17 -23.24 -3.73
N SER A 424 48.20 -22.69 -3.09
CA SER A 424 48.46 -22.83 -1.65
C SER A 424 47.30 -22.30 -0.81
N LEU A 425 46.85 -21.06 -1.04
CA LEU A 425 45.68 -20.47 -0.38
C LEU A 425 44.41 -21.30 -0.59
N SER A 426 44.21 -21.84 -1.80
CA SER A 426 43.06 -22.72 -2.08
C SER A 426 43.16 -24.10 -1.41
N LYS A 427 44.38 -24.63 -1.22
CA LYS A 427 44.62 -25.84 -0.44
C LYS A 427 44.36 -25.56 1.03
N PHE A 428 44.99 -24.55 1.61
CA PHE A 428 44.81 -24.09 2.99
C PHE A 428 43.32 -23.98 3.37
N ILE A 429 42.57 -23.11 2.68
CA ILE A 429 41.14 -22.87 2.97
C ILE A 429 40.28 -24.16 2.86
N VAL A 430 40.71 -25.15 2.07
CA VAL A 430 40.02 -26.44 1.92
C VAL A 430 40.52 -27.49 2.94
N SER A 431 41.80 -27.49 3.32
CA SER A 431 42.42 -28.52 4.16
C SER A 431 42.23 -28.31 5.65
N SER A 432 42.25 -27.07 6.15
CA SER A 432 42.19 -26.77 7.58
C SER A 432 40.77 -26.53 8.12
N SER A 433 39.75 -27.04 7.42
CA SER A 433 38.34 -27.07 7.86
C SER A 433 37.65 -25.71 8.11
N HIS A 434 38.33 -24.57 7.93
CA HIS A 434 37.76 -23.23 8.17
C HIS A 434 36.45 -22.95 7.41
N LEU A 435 36.18 -23.64 6.29
CA LEU A 435 34.92 -23.57 5.54
C LEU A 435 34.15 -24.91 5.52
N ASN A 436 34.10 -25.55 6.69
CA ASN A 436 33.11 -26.58 7.00
C ASN A 436 31.70 -25.97 6.91
N LEU A 437 30.83 -26.63 6.13
CA LEU A 437 29.41 -26.29 5.95
C LEU A 437 28.51 -27.49 6.26
N ASP A 438 29.06 -28.56 6.84
CA ASP A 438 28.42 -29.87 6.91
C ASP A 438 27.23 -29.84 7.87
N LYS A 439 27.29 -29.03 8.95
CA LYS A 439 26.14 -28.65 9.79
C LYS A 439 24.95 -28.19 8.93
N TRP A 440 25.20 -27.24 8.03
CA TRP A 440 24.18 -26.59 7.19
C TRP A 440 23.72 -27.48 6.04
N ILE A 441 24.62 -28.29 5.47
CA ILE A 441 24.28 -29.32 4.49
C ILE A 441 23.37 -30.37 5.14
N ASN A 442 23.72 -30.88 6.32
CA ASN A 442 22.94 -31.87 7.05
C ASN A 442 21.55 -31.34 7.43
N LEU A 443 21.45 -30.11 7.94
CA LEU A 443 20.17 -29.48 8.26
C LEU A 443 19.27 -29.29 7.02
N SER A 444 19.86 -28.84 5.91
CA SER A 444 19.17 -28.69 4.62
C SER A 444 18.72 -30.04 4.05
N THR A 445 19.57 -31.06 4.14
CA THR A 445 19.26 -32.44 3.68
C THR A 445 18.21 -33.09 4.58
N GLN A 446 18.27 -32.91 5.89
CA GLN A 446 17.23 -33.37 6.83
C GLN A 446 15.88 -32.74 6.47
N ARG A 447 15.80 -31.42 6.29
CA ARG A 447 14.54 -30.78 5.89
C ARG A 447 14.05 -31.23 4.50
N ALA A 448 14.96 -31.52 3.57
CA ALA A 448 14.59 -32.10 2.28
C ALA A 448 13.97 -33.50 2.44
N ILE A 449 14.51 -34.32 3.35
CA ILE A 449 13.97 -35.62 3.74
C ILE A 449 12.62 -35.45 4.45
N ASP A 450 12.47 -34.50 5.37
CA ASP A 450 11.21 -34.22 6.07
C ASP A 450 10.09 -33.85 5.08
N PHE A 451 10.38 -33.02 4.07
CA PHE A 451 9.44 -32.73 2.99
C PHE A 451 9.11 -33.98 2.15
N ALA A 452 10.10 -34.80 1.81
CA ALA A 452 9.89 -36.04 1.07
C ALA A 452 9.00 -37.01 1.85
N ASN A 453 9.33 -37.27 3.13
CA ASN A 453 8.55 -38.09 4.06
C ASN A 453 7.13 -37.54 4.22
N ARG A 454 6.95 -36.23 4.39
CA ARG A 454 5.63 -35.59 4.47
C ARG A 454 4.83 -35.78 3.18
N PHE A 455 5.45 -35.71 2.01
CA PHE A 455 4.77 -36.01 0.74
C PHE A 455 4.45 -37.49 0.58
N GLU A 456 5.35 -38.39 0.95
CA GLU A 456 5.11 -39.84 0.86
C GLU A 456 4.03 -40.28 1.84
N ASN A 457 4.01 -39.76 3.06
CA ASN A 457 2.93 -39.97 4.04
C ASN A 457 1.59 -39.44 3.51
N LEU A 458 1.52 -38.20 3.01
CA LEU A 458 0.29 -37.65 2.43
C LEU A 458 -0.18 -38.42 1.19
N ILE A 459 0.74 -38.85 0.30
CA ILE A 459 0.39 -39.60 -0.91
C ILE A 459 -0.06 -41.02 -0.56
N SER A 460 0.62 -41.69 0.37
CA SER A 460 0.24 -43.04 0.83
C SER A 460 -1.05 -43.03 1.63
N GLU A 461 -1.33 -42.01 2.44
CA GLU A 461 -2.63 -41.83 3.10
C GLU A 461 -3.74 -41.57 2.06
N ILE A 462 -3.50 -40.70 1.07
CA ILE A 462 -4.43 -40.51 -0.04
C ILE A 462 -4.68 -41.83 -0.79
N SER A 463 -3.64 -42.59 -1.14
CA SER A 463 -3.79 -43.86 -1.87
C SER A 463 -4.42 -44.97 -1.02
N SER A 464 -4.15 -45.03 0.29
CA SER A 464 -4.80 -45.99 1.19
C SER A 464 -6.28 -45.66 1.37
N LEU A 465 -6.63 -44.37 1.47
CA LEU A 465 -8.01 -43.89 1.48
C LEU A 465 -8.71 -44.08 0.13
N GLU A 466 -8.05 -43.87 -1.01
CA GLU A 466 -8.60 -44.15 -2.34
C GLU A 466 -8.84 -45.66 -2.54
N ASN A 467 -7.98 -46.52 -2.02
CA ASN A 467 -8.20 -47.97 -1.98
C ASN A 467 -9.33 -48.35 -1.02
N LYS A 468 -9.39 -47.78 0.19
CA LYS A 468 -10.49 -47.99 1.16
C LYS A 468 -11.82 -47.55 0.54
N LEU A 469 -11.84 -46.41 -0.15
CA LEU A 469 -13.00 -45.90 -0.90
C LEU A 469 -13.45 -46.89 -1.97
N ALA A 470 -12.52 -47.48 -2.73
CA ALA A 470 -12.82 -48.47 -3.75
C ALA A 470 -13.34 -49.81 -3.19
N THR A 471 -12.98 -50.18 -1.95
CA THR A 471 -13.59 -51.32 -1.24
C THR A 471 -14.95 -50.96 -0.64
N VAL A 472 -15.07 -49.81 0.03
CA VAL A 472 -16.31 -49.32 0.66
C VAL A 472 -17.41 -49.15 -0.40
N LYS A 473 -17.09 -48.61 -1.59
CA LYS A 473 -18.00 -48.52 -2.75
C LYS A 473 -18.54 -49.86 -3.27
N LYS A 474 -17.99 -51.00 -2.83
CA LYS A 474 -18.48 -52.35 -3.19
C LYS A 474 -19.27 -53.04 -2.07
N THR A 475 -19.13 -52.59 -0.81
CA THR A 475 -19.62 -53.32 0.37
C THR A 475 -20.56 -52.52 1.25
N ALA A 476 -20.42 -51.19 1.30
CA ALA A 476 -21.17 -50.34 2.20
C ALA A 476 -22.53 -49.97 1.61
N GLN A 477 -23.57 -50.07 2.44
CA GLN A 477 -24.90 -49.58 2.10
C GLN A 477 -25.04 -48.10 2.48
N PRO A 478 -25.97 -47.34 1.86
CA PRO A 478 -26.25 -45.97 2.27
C PRO A 478 -26.67 -45.90 3.74
N LYS A 479 -26.29 -44.84 4.45
CA LYS A 479 -26.59 -44.69 5.89
C LYS A 479 -28.09 -44.48 6.14
N TYR A 480 -28.76 -43.79 5.21
CA TYR A 480 -30.18 -43.45 5.33
C TYR A 480 -31.02 -44.21 4.32
N ASN A 481 -32.10 -44.80 4.80
CA ASN A 481 -33.09 -45.47 3.96
C ASN A 481 -34.09 -44.45 3.36
N SER A 482 -35.04 -44.93 2.56
CA SER A 482 -36.08 -44.09 1.93
C SER A 482 -36.92 -43.31 2.95
N ASN A 483 -37.19 -43.90 4.12
CA ASN A 483 -38.08 -43.35 5.14
C ASN A 483 -37.37 -42.29 5.98
N ASP A 484 -36.07 -42.47 6.25
CA ASP A 484 -35.23 -41.44 6.86
C ASP A 484 -35.12 -40.21 5.95
N LEU A 485 -34.90 -40.44 4.65
CA LEU A 485 -34.86 -39.39 3.66
C LEU A 485 -36.21 -38.67 3.57
N GLU A 486 -37.33 -39.38 3.71
CA GLU A 486 -38.66 -38.78 3.83
C GLU A 486 -38.85 -37.98 5.13
N SER A 487 -38.26 -38.42 6.26
CA SER A 487 -38.27 -37.70 7.53
C SER A 487 -37.49 -36.38 7.46
N TYR A 488 -36.25 -36.41 6.94
CA TYR A 488 -35.47 -35.19 6.70
C TYR A 488 -36.09 -34.31 5.63
N LYS A 489 -36.75 -34.89 4.62
CA LYS A 489 -37.56 -34.13 3.67
C LYS A 489 -38.73 -33.45 4.37
N LYS A 490 -39.49 -34.12 5.24
CA LYS A 490 -40.56 -33.51 6.06
C LYS A 490 -40.03 -32.40 6.98
N THR A 491 -38.82 -32.53 7.52
CA THR A 491 -38.16 -31.46 8.31
C THR A 491 -37.79 -30.27 7.43
N LEU A 492 -37.26 -30.50 6.23
CA LEU A 492 -37.03 -29.46 5.23
C LEU A 492 -38.34 -28.80 4.77
N ASP A 493 -39.37 -29.59 4.48
CA ASP A 493 -40.69 -29.11 4.03
C ASP A 493 -41.32 -28.23 5.11
N LYS A 494 -41.20 -28.60 6.40
CA LYS A 494 -41.60 -27.75 7.55
C LYS A 494 -40.79 -26.46 7.65
N ALA A 495 -39.46 -26.52 7.50
CA ALA A 495 -38.61 -25.32 7.54
C ALA A 495 -38.88 -24.40 6.33
N VAL A 496 -39.24 -24.97 5.17
CA VAL A 496 -39.73 -24.23 3.99
C VAL A 496 -41.09 -23.60 4.30
N GLU A 497 -42.02 -24.33 4.92
CA GLU A 497 -43.35 -23.82 5.28
C GLU A 497 -43.27 -22.66 6.28
N ILE A 498 -42.49 -22.79 7.35
CA ILE A 498 -42.25 -21.72 8.34
C ILE A 498 -41.64 -20.51 7.65
N HIS A 499 -40.53 -20.69 6.93
CA HIS A 499 -39.86 -19.60 6.21
C HIS A 499 -40.76 -18.94 5.17
N GLU A 500 -41.57 -19.70 4.42
CA GLU A 500 -42.55 -19.13 3.50
C GLU A 500 -43.68 -18.38 4.22
N GLU A 501 -44.13 -18.84 5.40
CA GLU A 501 -45.15 -18.14 6.18
C GLU A 501 -44.61 -16.81 6.73
N GLU A 502 -43.41 -16.82 7.34
CA GLU A 502 -42.71 -15.61 7.78
C GLU A 502 -42.48 -14.63 6.64
N LEU A 503 -41.92 -15.13 5.53
CA LEU A 503 -41.63 -14.33 4.34
C LEU A 503 -42.92 -13.74 3.75
N ARG A 504 -44.04 -14.48 3.74
CA ARG A 504 -45.35 -13.94 3.30
C ARG A 504 -45.86 -12.85 4.24
N LYS A 505 -45.79 -13.04 5.57
CA LYS A 505 -46.16 -12.03 6.57
C LYS A 505 -45.35 -10.75 6.37
N TYR A 506 -44.03 -10.89 6.26
CA TYR A 506 -43.13 -9.77 6.03
C TYR A 506 -43.35 -9.10 4.68
N ILE A 507 -43.50 -9.84 3.58
CA ILE A 507 -43.79 -9.27 2.25
C ILE A 507 -45.08 -8.45 2.29
N ASN A 508 -46.11 -8.90 3.00
CA ASN A 508 -47.37 -8.16 3.12
C ASN A 508 -47.17 -6.82 3.85
N ASP A 509 -46.53 -6.83 5.02
CA ASP A 509 -46.21 -5.61 5.77
C ASP A 509 -45.24 -4.67 5.01
N PHE A 510 -44.20 -5.24 4.39
CA PHE A 510 -43.27 -4.53 3.52
C PHE A 510 -44.00 -3.86 2.34
N ASN A 511 -44.96 -4.53 1.70
CA ASN A 511 -45.73 -3.94 0.61
C ASN A 511 -46.57 -2.73 1.09
N VAL A 512 -47.18 -2.82 2.27
CA VAL A 512 -47.92 -1.70 2.89
C VAL A 512 -46.97 -0.52 3.20
N ARG A 513 -45.80 -0.79 3.80
CA ARG A 513 -44.76 0.23 4.05
C ARG A 513 -44.24 0.85 2.75
N LEU A 514 -43.99 0.02 1.74
CA LEU A 514 -43.48 0.43 0.43
C LEU A 514 -44.51 1.26 -0.35
N GLU A 515 -45.80 0.93 -0.28
CA GLU A 515 -46.86 1.73 -0.89
C GLU A 515 -46.92 3.13 -0.27
N LYS A 516 -46.95 3.20 1.07
CA LYS A 516 -46.91 4.47 1.82
C LYS A 516 -45.68 5.32 1.45
N LEU A 517 -44.48 4.71 1.42
CA LEU A 517 -43.25 5.38 0.99
C LEU A 517 -43.34 5.87 -0.45
N ASN A 518 -43.83 5.06 -1.40
CA ASN A 518 -43.96 5.48 -2.79
C ASN A 518 -44.98 6.62 -2.98
N GLN A 519 -46.09 6.63 -2.22
CA GLN A 519 -47.03 7.75 -2.21
C GLN A 519 -46.36 9.05 -1.71
N GLN A 520 -45.64 8.99 -0.59
CA GLN A 520 -44.90 10.15 -0.06
C GLN A 520 -43.80 10.64 -1.02
N ILE A 521 -43.06 9.73 -1.64
CA ILE A 521 -42.04 10.04 -2.65
C ILE A 521 -42.68 10.67 -3.89
N ALA A 522 -43.85 10.19 -4.34
CA ALA A 522 -44.55 10.78 -5.48
C ALA A 522 -44.92 12.24 -5.21
N ILE A 523 -45.52 12.53 -4.05
CA ILE A 523 -45.87 13.89 -3.61
C ILE A 523 -44.61 14.78 -3.52
N GLY A 524 -43.55 14.30 -2.87
CA GLY A 524 -42.29 15.04 -2.73
C GLY A 524 -41.60 15.32 -4.08
N LYS A 525 -41.64 14.35 -5.00
CA LYS A 525 -41.05 14.44 -6.33
C LYS A 525 -41.84 15.35 -7.27
N GLU A 526 -43.17 15.29 -7.24
CA GLU A 526 -44.03 16.19 -8.00
C GLU A 526 -43.79 17.65 -7.60
N LYS A 527 -43.74 17.91 -6.28
CA LYS A 527 -43.39 19.22 -5.72
C LYS A 527 -41.98 19.68 -6.14
N TYR A 528 -40.99 18.79 -6.12
CA TYR A 528 -39.64 19.13 -6.59
C TYR A 528 -39.61 19.47 -8.09
N LEU A 529 -40.37 18.74 -8.91
CA LEU A 529 -40.46 18.98 -10.35
C LEU A 529 -41.18 20.30 -10.67
N SER A 530 -42.24 20.67 -9.94
CA SER A 530 -42.93 21.95 -10.14
C SER A 530 -42.02 23.14 -9.78
N LEU A 531 -41.33 23.10 -8.64
CA LEU A 531 -40.32 24.10 -8.24
C LEU A 531 -39.19 24.21 -9.29
N LYS A 532 -38.77 23.09 -9.90
CA LYS A 532 -37.78 23.10 -10.99
C LYS A 532 -38.29 23.74 -12.30
N VAL A 533 -39.60 23.71 -12.56
CA VAL A 533 -40.22 24.46 -13.66
C VAL A 533 -40.31 25.94 -13.30
N GLU A 534 -40.74 26.27 -12.09
CA GLU A 534 -40.85 27.62 -11.56
C GLU A 534 -39.51 28.36 -11.58
N TYR A 535 -38.41 27.69 -11.21
CA TYR A 535 -37.05 28.21 -11.33
C TYR A 535 -36.69 28.71 -12.75
N LYS A 536 -37.19 28.06 -13.81
CA LYS A 536 -36.97 28.53 -15.20
C LYS A 536 -37.71 29.83 -15.49
N ASN A 537 -38.83 30.10 -14.82
CA ASN A 537 -39.55 31.36 -14.93
C ASN A 537 -38.85 32.45 -14.10
N GLN A 538 -38.40 32.13 -12.89
CA GLN A 538 -37.58 33.04 -12.07
C GLN A 538 -36.30 33.47 -12.77
N LEU A 539 -35.59 32.57 -13.46
CA LEU A 539 -34.43 32.94 -14.28
C LEU A 539 -34.77 33.98 -15.36
N LYS A 540 -35.92 33.84 -16.05
CA LYS A 540 -36.38 34.85 -17.02
C LYS A 540 -36.75 36.18 -16.37
N LEU A 541 -37.26 36.17 -15.14
CA LEU A 541 -37.53 37.39 -14.37
C LEU A 541 -36.23 38.05 -13.91
N PHE A 542 -35.26 37.26 -13.45
CA PHE A 542 -33.91 37.71 -13.14
C PHE A 542 -33.23 38.34 -14.36
N ASP A 543 -33.29 37.71 -15.54
CA ASP A 543 -32.71 38.28 -16.77
C ASP A 543 -33.34 39.64 -17.14
N LYS A 544 -34.65 39.82 -16.89
CA LYS A 544 -35.33 41.11 -17.06
C LYS A 544 -34.87 42.13 -16.01
N ALA A 545 -34.84 41.76 -14.73
CA ALA A 545 -34.39 42.62 -13.64
C ALA A 545 -32.93 43.06 -13.82
N PHE A 546 -32.05 42.14 -14.23
CA PHE A 546 -30.64 42.43 -14.52
C PHE A 546 -30.49 43.31 -15.77
N LYS A 547 -31.34 43.13 -16.78
CA LYS A 547 -31.41 44.07 -17.90
C LYS A 547 -31.82 45.48 -17.45
N ILE A 548 -32.83 45.62 -16.59
CA ILE A 548 -33.26 46.92 -16.03
C ILE A 548 -32.09 47.59 -15.28
N PHE A 549 -31.37 46.84 -14.43
CA PHE A 549 -30.16 47.31 -13.76
C PHE A 549 -29.09 47.79 -14.75
N VAL A 550 -28.75 46.97 -15.75
CA VAL A 550 -27.74 47.31 -16.77
C VAL A 550 -28.16 48.52 -17.60
N ASP A 551 -29.42 48.63 -18.00
CA ASP A 551 -29.93 49.75 -18.81
C ASP A 551 -29.96 51.06 -17.98
N ARG A 552 -30.32 51.00 -16.69
CA ARG A 552 -30.25 52.15 -15.77
C ARG A 552 -28.82 52.60 -15.51
N PHE A 553 -27.91 51.69 -15.13
CA PHE A 553 -26.50 52.02 -14.91
C PHE A 553 -25.81 52.58 -16.18
N ASN A 554 -26.19 52.10 -17.37
CA ASN A 554 -25.76 52.68 -18.64
C ASN A 554 -26.30 54.11 -18.88
N TRP A 555 -27.52 54.40 -18.41
CA TRP A 555 -28.09 55.76 -18.46
C TRP A 555 -27.38 56.68 -17.46
N ASP A 556 -27.07 56.21 -16.25
CA ASP A 556 -26.33 56.98 -15.25
C ASP A 556 -24.93 57.35 -15.77
N ILE A 557 -24.20 56.38 -16.33
CA ILE A 557 -22.92 56.62 -17.04
C ILE A 557 -23.08 57.69 -18.14
N LYS A 558 -24.18 57.68 -18.90
CA LYS A 558 -24.41 58.66 -19.98
C LYS A 558 -24.68 60.07 -19.46
N GLN A 559 -25.37 60.23 -18.32
CA GLN A 559 -25.57 61.55 -17.71
C GLN A 559 -24.28 62.05 -17.05
N GLN A 560 -23.63 61.19 -16.27
CA GLN A 560 -22.37 61.49 -15.59
C GLN A 560 -21.25 61.87 -16.56
N ARG A 561 -21.18 61.25 -17.75
CA ARG A 561 -20.27 61.60 -18.85
C ARG A 561 -20.33 63.06 -19.33
N LYS A 562 -21.39 63.81 -19.03
CA LYS A 562 -21.48 65.25 -19.36
C LYS A 562 -20.61 66.12 -18.43
N ASN A 563 -20.36 65.64 -17.20
CA ASN A 563 -19.74 66.42 -16.12
C ASN A 563 -18.41 65.81 -15.59
N LEU A 564 -18.05 64.58 -15.99
CA LEU A 564 -16.88 63.84 -15.47
C LEU A 564 -15.78 63.64 -16.51
N SER A 565 -14.55 63.41 -16.04
CA SER A 565 -13.40 63.24 -16.93
C SER A 565 -13.47 61.95 -17.75
N LYS A 566 -12.70 61.92 -18.85
CA LYS A 566 -12.52 60.74 -19.70
C LYS A 566 -11.93 59.52 -18.94
N LYS A 567 -11.24 59.75 -17.82
CA LYS A 567 -10.65 58.70 -16.97
C LYS A 567 -11.69 58.07 -16.04
N GLU A 568 -12.52 58.88 -15.38
CA GLU A 568 -13.60 58.41 -14.49
C GLU A 568 -14.69 57.69 -15.27
N SER A 569 -15.07 58.25 -16.43
CA SER A 569 -16.02 57.63 -17.38
C SER A 569 -15.56 56.26 -17.88
N LYS A 570 -14.24 55.98 -17.87
CA LYS A 570 -13.69 54.65 -18.21
C LYS A 570 -13.75 53.68 -17.03
N LYS A 571 -13.60 54.17 -15.79
CA LYS A 571 -13.68 53.37 -14.55
C LYS A 571 -15.07 52.73 -14.39
N LEU A 572 -16.13 53.51 -14.53
CA LEU A 572 -17.53 53.02 -14.43
C LEU A 572 -17.87 51.96 -15.49
N ILE A 573 -17.29 52.04 -16.69
CA ILE A 573 -17.47 51.02 -17.74
C ILE A 573 -16.75 49.72 -17.40
N VAL A 574 -15.57 49.80 -16.78
CA VAL A 574 -14.88 48.62 -16.24
C VAL A 574 -15.73 47.99 -15.13
N GLU A 575 -16.33 48.79 -14.27
CA GLU A 575 -17.23 48.33 -13.19
C GLU A 575 -18.46 47.58 -13.71
N LEU A 576 -19.19 48.13 -14.70
CA LEU A 576 -20.29 47.43 -15.38
C LEU A 576 -19.85 46.08 -15.96
N ASN A 577 -18.65 46.02 -16.54
CA ASN A 577 -18.09 44.78 -17.09
C ASN A 577 -17.73 43.78 -15.99
N VAL A 578 -17.28 44.24 -14.81
CA VAL A 578 -17.06 43.38 -13.63
C VAL A 578 -18.39 42.79 -13.13
N TYR A 579 -19.46 43.59 -13.02
CA TYR A 579 -20.79 43.08 -12.65
C TYR A 579 -21.30 42.01 -13.63
N LYS A 580 -21.22 42.28 -14.94
CA LYS A 580 -21.59 41.31 -15.99
C LYS A 580 -20.76 40.02 -15.95
N ALA A 581 -19.44 40.14 -15.81
CA ALA A 581 -18.55 38.99 -15.73
C ALA A 581 -18.82 38.14 -14.47
N THR A 582 -19.09 38.80 -13.34
CA THR A 582 -19.41 38.15 -12.06
C THR A 582 -20.71 37.35 -12.15
N VAL A 583 -21.77 37.92 -12.74
CA VAL A 583 -23.04 37.20 -13.01
C VAL A 583 -22.81 36.02 -13.95
N SER A 584 -22.12 36.22 -15.09
CA SER A 584 -21.83 35.13 -16.05
C SER A 584 -21.09 33.96 -15.39
N LYS A 585 -20.04 34.25 -14.62
CA LYS A 585 -19.23 33.27 -13.92
C LYS A 585 -20.02 32.47 -12.87
N ARG A 586 -20.98 33.10 -12.17
CA ARG A 586 -21.87 32.38 -11.24
C ARG A 586 -22.92 31.54 -11.97
N ILE A 587 -23.43 31.99 -13.12
CA ILE A 587 -24.35 31.20 -13.97
C ILE A 587 -23.64 29.99 -14.58
N GLU A 588 -22.35 30.09 -14.90
CA GLU A 588 -21.53 28.92 -15.25
C GLU A 588 -21.39 27.93 -14.08
N GLY A 589 -21.26 28.43 -12.85
CA GLY A 589 -21.34 27.62 -11.63
C GLY A 589 -22.67 26.84 -11.52
N LEU A 590 -23.80 27.48 -11.83
CA LEU A 590 -25.12 26.81 -11.87
C LEU A 590 -25.15 25.67 -12.90
N LYS A 591 -24.52 25.84 -14.08
CA LYS A 591 -24.40 24.78 -15.10
C LYS A 591 -23.49 23.63 -14.64
N ALA A 592 -22.45 23.91 -13.85
CA ALA A 592 -21.56 22.88 -13.30
C ALA A 592 -22.31 21.96 -12.31
N TYR A 593 -23.23 22.49 -11.50
CA TYR A 593 -24.07 21.69 -10.61
C TYR A 593 -25.00 20.72 -11.37
N ASP A 594 -25.61 21.14 -12.49
CA ASP A 594 -26.39 20.25 -13.36
C ASP A 594 -25.56 19.09 -13.95
N ILE A 595 -24.24 19.28 -14.12
CA ILE A 595 -23.32 18.24 -14.58
C ILE A 595 -22.97 17.29 -13.42
N GLU A 596 -22.68 17.82 -12.23
CA GLU A 596 -22.38 17.01 -11.04
C GLU A 596 -23.58 16.13 -10.65
N MET A 597 -24.80 16.67 -10.66
CA MET A 597 -26.02 15.91 -10.35
C MET A 597 -26.20 14.71 -11.29
N LYS A 598 -25.95 14.87 -12.59
CA LYS A 598 -25.95 13.74 -13.56
C LYS A 598 -24.89 12.67 -13.27
N TYR A 599 -23.74 13.05 -12.70
CA TYR A 599 -22.74 12.07 -12.28
C TYR A 599 -23.15 11.34 -11.00
N LEU A 600 -23.84 12.02 -10.07
CA LEU A 600 -24.39 11.43 -8.86
C LEU A 600 -25.55 10.47 -9.15
N ASP A 601 -26.49 10.86 -10.03
CA ASP A 601 -27.57 9.99 -10.52
C ASP A 601 -27.00 8.69 -11.14
N ARG A 602 -25.90 8.83 -11.88
CA ARG A 602 -25.20 7.68 -12.48
C ARG A 602 -24.52 6.79 -11.45
N ASP A 603 -23.99 7.35 -10.37
CA ASP A 603 -23.40 6.57 -9.29
C ASP A 603 -24.49 5.81 -8.51
N LEU A 604 -25.57 6.51 -8.14
CA LEU A 604 -26.77 5.94 -7.51
C LEU A 604 -27.32 4.76 -8.33
N PHE A 605 -27.42 4.92 -9.65
CA PHE A 605 -27.81 3.85 -10.57
C PHE A 605 -26.86 2.63 -10.54
N ASN A 606 -25.56 2.81 -10.29
CA ASN A 606 -24.62 1.70 -10.15
C ASN A 606 -24.65 1.09 -8.74
N ILE A 607 -24.98 1.88 -7.71
CA ILE A 607 -25.28 1.39 -6.36
C ILE A 607 -26.55 0.54 -6.39
N TYR A 608 -27.61 0.95 -7.09
CA TYR A 608 -28.82 0.15 -7.24
C TYR A 608 -28.57 -1.20 -7.95
N LYS A 609 -27.62 -1.26 -8.90
CA LYS A 609 -27.14 -2.54 -9.47
C LYS A 609 -26.39 -3.39 -8.44
N LEU A 610 -25.58 -2.77 -7.56
CA LEU A 610 -24.86 -3.47 -6.49
C LEU A 610 -25.84 -4.06 -5.46
N LEU A 611 -26.86 -3.30 -5.07
CA LEU A 611 -27.92 -3.70 -4.14
C LEU A 611 -28.93 -4.69 -4.75
N GLY A 612 -28.96 -4.87 -6.07
CA GLY A 612 -29.93 -5.76 -6.75
C GLY A 612 -31.35 -5.21 -6.86
N ILE A 613 -31.53 -3.90 -6.66
CA ILE A 613 -32.84 -3.22 -6.66
C ILE A 613 -33.13 -2.47 -7.97
N HIS A 614 -32.27 -2.66 -8.98
CA HIS A 614 -32.35 -1.97 -10.26
C HIS A 614 -33.42 -2.63 -11.17
N GLU A 615 -34.07 -1.87 -12.07
CA GLU A 615 -35.23 -2.34 -12.86
C GLU A 615 -35.01 -3.65 -13.63
N LEU A 616 -33.79 -3.89 -14.14
CA LEU A 616 -33.44 -5.13 -14.83
C LEU A 616 -33.42 -6.35 -13.89
N ASP A 617 -33.13 -6.18 -12.60
CA ASP A 617 -33.24 -7.25 -11.61
C ASP A 617 -34.71 -7.65 -11.46
N ASN A 618 -35.61 -6.68 -11.31
CA ASN A 618 -37.06 -6.90 -11.26
C ASN A 618 -37.61 -7.56 -12.55
N LYS A 619 -37.08 -7.22 -13.73
CA LYS A 619 -37.45 -7.87 -15.00
C LYS A 619 -36.95 -9.32 -15.06
N VAL A 620 -35.76 -9.61 -14.55
CA VAL A 620 -35.22 -10.99 -14.47
C VAL A 620 -35.94 -11.83 -13.40
N ALA A 621 -36.35 -11.23 -12.28
CA ALA A 621 -37.12 -11.90 -11.24
C ALA A 621 -38.43 -12.50 -11.76
N LYS A 622 -39.11 -11.80 -12.68
CA LYS A 622 -40.39 -12.19 -13.33
C LYS A 622 -40.26 -13.32 -14.37
N ILE A 623 -39.06 -13.78 -14.71
CA ILE A 623 -38.86 -14.88 -15.68
C ILE A 623 -39.26 -16.22 -15.04
N LYS A 624 -40.32 -16.85 -15.56
CA LYS A 624 -40.85 -18.13 -15.04
C LYS A 624 -39.90 -19.33 -15.18
N SER A 625 -39.03 -19.35 -16.20
CA SER A 625 -38.08 -20.46 -16.42
C SER A 625 -36.78 -20.22 -15.66
N ASN A 626 -36.49 -21.06 -14.66
CA ASN A 626 -35.26 -21.00 -13.86
C ASN A 626 -33.98 -21.13 -14.71
N ILE A 627 -34.01 -21.91 -15.79
CA ILE A 627 -32.87 -22.07 -16.70
C ILE A 627 -32.57 -20.76 -17.43
N VAL A 628 -33.61 -20.11 -17.98
CA VAL A 628 -33.48 -18.83 -18.69
C VAL A 628 -33.13 -17.70 -17.70
N LYS A 629 -33.76 -17.68 -16.52
CA LYS A 629 -33.46 -16.75 -15.44
C LYS A 629 -31.99 -16.82 -15.03
N ASN A 630 -31.43 -18.02 -14.89
CA ASN A 630 -30.02 -18.26 -14.56
C ASN A 630 -29.04 -17.93 -15.70
N ALA A 631 -29.45 -18.04 -16.96
CA ALA A 631 -28.64 -17.62 -18.10
C ALA A 631 -28.59 -16.09 -18.22
N VAL A 632 -29.75 -15.43 -18.15
CA VAL A 632 -29.89 -13.97 -18.27
C VAL A 632 -29.25 -13.26 -17.05
N SER A 633 -29.42 -13.78 -15.84
CA SER A 633 -28.78 -13.23 -14.64
C SER A 633 -27.26 -13.22 -14.76
N LYS A 634 -26.62 -14.31 -15.20
CA LYS A 634 -25.17 -14.37 -15.41
C LYS A 634 -24.65 -13.33 -16.40
N VAL A 635 -25.36 -13.10 -17.51
CA VAL A 635 -24.98 -12.09 -18.51
C VAL A 635 -25.14 -10.67 -17.94
N LYS A 636 -26.28 -10.39 -17.29
CA LYS A 636 -26.57 -9.13 -16.59
C LYS A 636 -25.52 -8.84 -15.51
N ASP A 637 -25.25 -9.79 -14.63
CA ASP A 637 -24.28 -9.69 -13.53
C ASP A 637 -22.86 -9.43 -14.07
N HIS A 638 -22.47 -10.02 -15.21
CA HIS A 638 -21.19 -9.74 -15.86
C HIS A 638 -21.09 -8.28 -16.35
N LEU A 639 -22.16 -7.75 -16.96
CA LEU A 639 -22.23 -6.34 -17.37
C LEU A 639 -22.23 -5.40 -16.16
N PHE A 640 -22.96 -5.72 -15.10
CA PHE A 640 -23.04 -4.94 -13.87
C PHE A 640 -21.69 -4.89 -13.15
N LYS A 641 -20.95 -6.02 -13.08
CA LYS A 641 -19.58 -6.05 -12.53
C LYS A 641 -18.64 -5.05 -13.21
N ARG A 642 -18.83 -4.73 -14.50
CA ARG A 642 -18.04 -3.70 -15.20
C ARG A 642 -18.33 -2.29 -14.69
N ASP A 643 -19.56 -1.99 -14.28
CA ASP A 643 -19.95 -0.68 -13.78
C ASP A 643 -19.70 -0.55 -12.27
N ILE A 644 -19.96 -1.61 -11.48
CA ILE A 644 -19.56 -1.71 -10.07
C ILE A 644 -18.04 -1.56 -9.92
N LYS A 645 -17.25 -2.15 -10.84
CA LYS A 645 -15.81 -1.93 -10.90
C LYS A 645 -15.41 -0.47 -11.08
N LYS A 646 -16.20 0.35 -11.79
CA LYS A 646 -15.96 1.80 -11.91
C LYS A 646 -16.37 2.54 -10.63
N LEU A 647 -17.46 2.10 -9.99
CA LEU A 647 -17.94 2.62 -8.72
C LEU A 647 -16.87 2.45 -7.62
N PHE A 648 -16.35 1.24 -7.39
CA PHE A 648 -15.30 1.00 -6.39
C PHE A 648 -14.00 1.77 -6.66
N ILE A 649 -13.61 1.93 -7.94
CA ILE A 649 -12.48 2.81 -8.30
C ILE A 649 -12.75 4.25 -7.86
N LYS A 650 -13.95 4.77 -8.16
CA LYS A 650 -14.35 6.14 -7.85
C LYS A 650 -14.43 6.37 -6.34
N GLU A 651 -15.05 5.44 -5.62
CA GLU A 651 -15.18 5.45 -4.16
C GLU A 651 -13.81 5.48 -3.46
N LYS A 652 -12.88 4.58 -3.81
CA LYS A 652 -11.52 4.60 -3.22
C LYS A 652 -10.77 5.89 -3.52
N ILE A 653 -10.90 6.43 -4.73
CA ILE A 653 -10.26 7.71 -5.10
C ILE A 653 -10.83 8.86 -4.26
N TYR A 654 -12.14 8.90 -4.07
CA TYR A 654 -12.82 9.91 -3.26
C TYR A 654 -12.42 9.81 -1.78
N LYS A 655 -12.54 8.63 -1.17
CA LYS A 655 -12.09 8.38 0.21
C LYS A 655 -10.61 8.72 0.41
N SER A 656 -9.76 8.45 -0.59
CA SER A 656 -8.35 8.80 -0.54
C SER A 656 -8.09 10.32 -0.61
N LEU A 657 -8.85 11.07 -1.40
CA LEU A 657 -8.75 12.54 -1.45
C LEU A 657 -9.27 13.17 -0.15
N GLU A 658 -10.39 12.68 0.37
CA GLU A 658 -10.97 13.17 1.63
C GLU A 658 -10.03 12.89 2.80
N SER A 659 -9.38 11.73 2.84
CA SER A 659 -8.39 11.40 3.88
C SER A 659 -7.17 12.33 3.91
N VAL A 660 -6.91 13.09 2.84
CA VAL A 660 -5.85 14.12 2.79
C VAL A 660 -6.38 15.56 2.86
N GLY A 661 -7.67 15.73 3.16
CA GLY A 661 -8.33 17.04 3.26
C GLY A 661 -8.65 17.70 1.92
N LEU A 662 -8.90 16.91 0.87
CA LEU A 662 -9.25 17.39 -0.47
C LEU A 662 -10.67 16.94 -0.87
N LEU A 663 -11.40 17.82 -1.57
CA LEU A 663 -12.78 17.58 -1.97
C LEU A 663 -12.89 16.53 -3.09
N LYS A 664 -13.93 15.67 -3.06
CA LYS A 664 -14.19 14.63 -4.09
C LYS A 664 -14.09 15.16 -5.53
N GLN A 665 -14.61 16.37 -5.77
CA GLN A 665 -14.58 17.07 -7.08
C GLN A 665 -13.16 17.32 -7.65
N PHE A 666 -12.13 17.41 -6.80
CA PHE A 666 -10.74 17.64 -7.23
C PHE A 666 -10.16 16.46 -8.02
N ALA A 667 -10.79 15.28 -7.98
CA ALA A 667 -10.42 14.15 -8.81
C ALA A 667 -10.40 14.48 -10.32
N TYR A 668 -11.28 15.37 -10.81
CA TYR A 668 -11.41 15.66 -12.23
C TYR A 668 -10.48 16.77 -12.75
N ARG A 669 -9.75 17.44 -11.86
CA ARG A 669 -8.76 18.48 -12.18
C ARG A 669 -7.39 17.89 -12.58
N TYR A 670 -6.53 18.74 -13.11
CA TYR A 670 -5.14 18.44 -13.47
C TYR A 670 -4.16 18.93 -12.39
N PRO A 671 -2.98 18.30 -12.22
CA PRO A 671 -1.99 18.69 -11.21
C PRO A 671 -1.59 20.17 -11.21
N HIS A 672 -1.59 20.81 -12.39
CA HIS A 672 -1.21 22.23 -12.51
C HIS A 672 -2.24 23.20 -11.91
N GLU A 673 -3.47 22.77 -11.63
CA GLU A 673 -4.56 23.58 -11.06
C GLU A 673 -4.52 23.65 -9.51
N PHE A 674 -3.51 23.06 -8.87
CA PHE A 674 -3.37 22.95 -7.42
C PHE A 674 -2.16 23.72 -6.87
N SER A 675 -2.21 24.16 -5.62
CA SER A 675 -1.05 24.71 -4.90
C SER A 675 -0.02 23.63 -4.54
N GLY A 676 1.21 24.01 -4.18
CA GLY A 676 2.26 23.05 -3.79
C GLY A 676 1.82 22.09 -2.68
N GLY A 677 1.24 22.62 -1.59
CA GLY A 677 0.71 21.80 -0.49
C GLY A 677 -0.45 20.88 -0.90
N GLN A 678 -1.31 21.32 -1.82
CA GLN A 678 -2.38 20.47 -2.38
C GLN A 678 -1.81 19.34 -3.26
N ARG A 679 -0.79 19.63 -4.07
CA ARG A 679 -0.07 18.60 -4.85
C ARG A 679 0.60 17.59 -3.92
N GLN A 680 1.23 18.04 -2.84
CA GLN A 680 1.84 17.13 -1.87
C GLN A 680 0.80 16.22 -1.19
N ARG A 681 -0.37 16.77 -0.81
CA ARG A 681 -1.51 15.97 -0.34
C ARG A 681 -1.97 14.94 -1.39
N ILE A 682 -1.97 15.26 -2.67
CA ILE A 682 -2.26 14.31 -3.77
C ILE A 682 -1.18 13.22 -3.89
N VAL A 683 0.10 13.54 -3.71
CA VAL A 683 1.20 12.54 -3.72
C VAL A 683 1.06 11.59 -2.53
N ILE A 684 0.76 12.11 -1.34
CA ILE A 684 0.45 11.32 -0.13
C ILE A 684 -0.75 10.40 -0.38
N ALA A 685 -1.85 10.92 -0.93
CA ALA A 685 -3.02 10.12 -1.31
C ALA A 685 -2.65 9.01 -2.30
N ARG A 686 -1.82 9.30 -3.31
CA ARG A 686 -1.35 8.31 -4.29
C ARG A 686 -0.52 7.19 -3.67
N ALA A 687 0.33 7.50 -2.68
CA ALA A 687 1.08 6.49 -1.94
C ALA A 687 0.17 5.66 -1.01
N LEU A 688 -0.82 6.29 -0.37
CA LEU A 688 -1.70 5.64 0.61
C LEU A 688 -2.87 4.85 -0.01
N ILE A 689 -3.27 5.12 -1.26
CA ILE A 689 -4.45 4.49 -1.89
C ILE A 689 -4.29 2.97 -2.12
N THR A 690 -3.06 2.43 -2.04
CA THR A 690 -2.81 0.99 -2.13
C THR A 690 -2.84 0.27 -0.79
N GLU A 691 -3.02 1.01 0.31
CA GLU A 691 -2.87 0.55 1.69
C GLU A 691 -1.53 -0.18 1.88
N PRO A 692 -0.38 0.52 1.68
CA PRO A 692 0.94 -0.08 1.83
C PRO A 692 1.24 -0.39 3.30
N LYS A 693 2.18 -1.31 3.53
CA LYS A 693 2.72 -1.58 4.87
C LYS A 693 3.87 -0.65 5.26
N VAL A 694 4.61 -0.16 4.25
CA VAL A 694 5.75 0.75 4.42
C VAL A 694 5.64 1.93 3.47
N ILE A 695 5.88 3.12 3.98
CA ILE A 695 6.10 4.33 3.19
C ILE A 695 7.55 4.78 3.36
N VAL A 696 8.19 5.12 2.25
CA VAL A 696 9.45 5.85 2.21
C VAL A 696 9.13 7.29 1.84
N ALA A 697 9.28 8.22 2.77
CA ALA A 697 9.04 9.64 2.54
C ALA A 697 10.38 10.36 2.34
N ASP A 698 10.72 10.66 1.09
CA ASP A 698 12.00 11.23 0.65
C ASP A 698 11.90 12.76 0.63
N GLU A 699 12.24 13.41 1.75
CA GLU A 699 12.11 14.86 1.97
C GLU A 699 10.74 15.46 1.54
N PRO A 700 9.61 14.91 2.03
CA PRO A 700 8.25 15.16 1.53
C PRO A 700 7.71 16.57 1.82
N ILE A 701 8.54 17.48 2.33
CA ILE A 701 8.16 18.85 2.70
C ILE A 701 9.11 19.92 2.17
N ALA A 702 10.24 19.53 1.54
CA ALA A 702 11.31 20.47 1.18
C ALA A 702 10.90 21.59 0.21
N SER A 703 9.81 21.39 -0.55
CA SER A 703 9.28 22.36 -1.51
C SER A 703 8.07 23.18 -0.98
N LEU A 704 7.82 23.20 0.33
CA LEU A 704 6.63 23.82 0.93
C LEU A 704 6.98 24.90 1.97
N ASP A 705 6.09 25.90 2.11
CA ASP A 705 6.19 26.93 3.15
C ASP A 705 6.05 26.31 4.56
N ILE A 706 6.82 26.81 5.54
CA ILE A 706 6.93 26.27 6.91
C ILE A 706 5.57 25.97 7.57
N SER A 707 4.59 26.88 7.43
CA SER A 707 3.25 26.71 7.99
C SER A 707 2.45 25.57 7.34
N ILE A 708 2.71 25.26 6.07
CA ILE A 708 2.12 24.14 5.33
C ILE A 708 2.85 22.84 5.65
N GLN A 709 4.17 22.88 5.88
CA GLN A 709 4.97 21.70 6.25
C GLN A 709 4.36 21.01 7.48
N ALA A 710 4.19 21.74 8.59
CA ALA A 710 3.61 21.18 9.83
C ALA A 710 2.24 20.51 9.62
N GLN A 711 1.36 21.10 8.80
CA GLN A 711 0.05 20.51 8.50
C GLN A 711 0.15 19.21 7.69
N VAL A 712 1.06 19.16 6.72
CA VAL A 712 1.29 17.98 5.87
C VAL A 712 1.94 16.85 6.68
N VAL A 713 2.79 17.20 7.64
CA VAL A 713 3.49 16.27 8.54
C VAL A 713 2.53 15.64 9.53
N ASN A 714 1.70 16.44 10.21
CA ASN A 714 0.66 15.94 11.11
C ASN A 714 -0.28 14.97 10.39
N LEU A 715 -0.77 15.40 9.21
CA LEU A 715 -1.58 14.56 8.34
C LEU A 715 -0.92 13.22 8.00
N LEU A 716 0.37 13.22 7.65
CA LEU A 716 1.09 12.00 7.29
C LEU A 716 1.31 11.09 8.51
N LYS A 717 1.66 11.66 9.67
CA LYS A 717 1.83 10.94 10.95
C LYS A 717 0.52 10.28 11.38
N ASP A 718 -0.58 11.03 11.36
CA ASP A 718 -1.92 10.53 11.72
C ASP A 718 -2.42 9.45 10.76
N LEU A 719 -2.24 9.63 9.45
CA LEU A 719 -2.65 8.63 8.45
C LEU A 719 -1.84 7.34 8.56
N CYS A 720 -0.54 7.42 8.86
CA CYS A 720 0.29 6.23 9.08
C CYS A 720 -0.10 5.52 10.38
N LYS A 721 -0.28 6.26 11.48
CA LYS A 721 -0.72 5.72 12.78
C LYS A 721 -2.09 5.03 12.69
N ASN A 722 -3.09 5.70 12.13
CA ASN A 722 -4.46 5.18 12.01
C ASN A 722 -4.57 3.94 11.10
N LYS A 723 -3.63 3.76 10.16
CA LYS A 723 -3.59 2.60 9.25
C LYS A 723 -2.52 1.57 9.61
N ASN A 724 -1.83 1.73 10.74
CA ASN A 724 -0.71 0.89 11.20
C ASN A 724 0.43 0.74 10.15
N ILE A 725 0.72 1.81 9.41
CA ILE A 725 1.71 1.85 8.33
C ILE A 725 3.05 2.28 8.91
N ALA A 726 4.10 1.51 8.63
CA ALA A 726 5.48 1.85 8.96
C ALA A 726 6.00 2.96 8.04
N MET A 727 6.78 3.90 8.56
CA MET A 727 7.32 5.02 7.76
C MET A 727 8.82 5.18 7.94
N ILE A 728 9.57 5.17 6.84
CA ILE A 728 10.94 5.70 6.81
C ILE A 728 10.82 7.17 6.40
N PHE A 729 11.14 8.07 7.32
CA PHE A 729 11.08 9.51 7.09
C PHE A 729 12.49 10.06 6.82
N ILE A 730 12.77 10.45 5.58
CA ILE A 730 14.05 11.04 5.19
C ILE A 730 13.95 12.56 5.32
N ALA A 731 14.85 13.16 6.10
CA ALA A 731 14.95 14.60 6.29
C ALA A 731 16.40 15.09 6.26
N HIS A 732 16.58 16.40 6.14
CA HIS A 732 17.81 17.10 6.50
C HIS A 732 17.65 17.97 7.76
N ASP A 733 16.43 18.29 8.18
CA ASP A 733 16.12 19.06 9.40
C ASP A 733 15.91 18.13 10.60
N LEU A 734 16.75 18.30 11.64
CA LEU A 734 16.66 17.55 12.91
C LEU A 734 15.39 17.90 13.69
N SER A 735 15.02 19.19 13.77
CA SER A 735 13.84 19.67 14.50
C SER A 735 12.55 18.96 14.05
N MET A 736 12.49 18.63 12.77
CA MET A 736 11.38 17.91 12.18
C MET A 736 11.40 16.40 12.50
N ILE A 737 12.58 15.78 12.58
CA ILE A 737 12.73 14.37 12.97
C ILE A 737 12.36 14.17 14.44
N GLU A 738 12.77 15.07 15.34
CA GLU A 738 12.40 15.07 16.77
C GLU A 738 10.89 14.92 16.96
N TYR A 739 10.13 15.73 16.21
CA TYR A 739 8.68 15.77 16.31
C TYR A 739 7.97 14.55 15.70
N VAL A 740 8.62 13.80 14.80
CA VAL A 740 7.94 12.85 13.89
C VAL A 740 8.37 11.39 14.07
N ALA A 741 9.64 11.15 14.40
CA ALA A 741 10.23 9.81 14.42
C ALA A 741 10.29 9.21 15.83
N ASP A 742 9.95 7.92 15.95
CA ASP A 742 10.13 7.14 17.18
C ASP A 742 11.61 6.75 17.38
N ASN A 743 12.29 6.42 16.27
CA ASN A 743 13.70 6.03 16.20
C ASN A 743 14.42 6.83 15.11
N VAL A 744 15.70 7.17 15.31
CA VAL A 744 16.52 7.92 14.35
C VAL A 744 17.78 7.15 13.92
N GLN A 745 18.17 7.34 12.66
CA GLN A 745 19.33 6.75 12.00
C GLN A 745 20.12 7.89 11.34
N ILE A 746 21.27 8.23 11.89
CA ILE A 746 22.10 9.35 11.43
C ILE A 746 23.11 8.81 10.41
N MET A 747 23.06 9.33 9.18
CA MET A 747 23.92 8.92 8.07
C MET A 747 24.99 9.94 7.73
N HIS A 748 26.23 9.48 7.60
CA HIS A 748 27.35 10.23 7.02
C HIS A 748 28.12 9.33 6.05
N LEU A 749 28.49 9.88 4.87
CA LEU A 749 29.26 9.20 3.82
C LEU A 749 28.78 7.77 3.49
N GLY A 750 27.46 7.56 3.41
CA GLY A 750 26.84 6.28 3.06
C GLY A 750 26.71 5.26 4.20
N LYS A 751 27.22 5.57 5.40
CA LYS A 751 27.14 4.73 6.61
C LYS A 751 26.16 5.32 7.63
N ILE A 752 25.58 4.47 8.49
CA ILE A 752 24.97 4.93 9.75
C ILE A 752 26.11 5.16 10.75
N VAL A 753 26.19 6.36 11.32
CA VAL A 753 27.21 6.75 12.31
C VAL A 753 26.69 6.75 13.74
N GLU A 754 25.39 6.94 13.93
CA GLU A 754 24.71 6.91 15.23
C GLU A 754 23.24 6.53 15.01
N SER A 755 22.69 5.68 15.89
CA SER A 755 21.33 5.16 15.75
C SER A 755 20.70 4.72 17.06
N GLY A 756 19.39 4.89 17.17
CA GLY A 756 18.67 4.65 18.43
C GLY A 756 17.32 5.34 18.51
N LYS A 757 16.76 5.40 19.72
CA LYS A 757 15.56 6.21 20.00
C LYS A 757 15.84 7.69 19.80
N THR A 758 14.84 8.38 19.25
CA THR A 758 14.92 9.82 19.00
C THR A 758 15.19 10.58 20.30
N GLU A 759 14.41 10.35 21.36
CA GLU A 759 14.58 11.00 22.68
C GLU A 759 16.03 10.88 23.19
N LYS A 760 16.58 9.66 23.23
CA LYS A 760 17.94 9.37 23.73
C LYS A 760 19.05 10.08 22.95
N ILE A 761 18.97 10.08 21.62
CA ILE A 761 19.98 10.72 20.76
C ILE A 761 19.90 12.25 20.80
N TYR A 762 18.72 12.82 21.07
CA TYR A 762 18.53 14.26 21.20
C TYR A 762 18.92 14.77 22.60
N GLU A 763 18.73 13.94 23.63
CA GLU A 763 19.21 14.23 24.99
C GLU A 763 20.73 14.09 25.13
N ASN A 764 21.33 13.08 24.51
CA ASN A 764 22.76 12.78 24.63
C ASN A 764 23.39 12.37 23.27
N PRO A 765 23.59 13.31 22.33
CA PRO A 765 24.29 13.04 21.08
C PRO A 765 25.78 12.78 21.32
N VAL A 766 26.30 11.61 20.91
CA VAL A 766 27.69 11.21 21.20
C VAL A 766 28.61 11.40 20.00
N HIS A 767 28.20 10.99 18.79
CA HIS A 767 29.12 10.98 17.66
C HIS A 767 29.47 12.42 17.20
N PRO A 768 30.74 12.78 16.93
CA PRO A 768 31.14 14.15 16.59
C PRO A 768 30.37 14.77 15.40
N TYR A 769 30.08 13.94 14.39
CA TYR A 769 29.21 14.31 13.26
C TYR A 769 27.81 14.77 13.71
N THR A 770 27.15 13.95 14.53
CA THR A 770 25.82 14.22 15.11
C THR A 770 25.84 15.52 15.88
N ASN A 771 26.82 15.69 16.77
CA ASN A 771 27.00 16.91 17.55
C ASN A 771 27.14 18.17 16.68
N ASN A 772 27.86 18.09 15.56
CA ASN A 772 27.97 19.21 14.63
C ASN A 772 26.68 19.46 13.83
N LEU A 773 25.90 18.41 13.52
CA LEU A 773 24.58 18.53 12.90
C LEU A 773 23.56 19.20 13.85
N PHE A 774 23.61 18.88 15.15
CA PHE A 774 22.81 19.55 16.18
C PHE A 774 23.21 21.02 16.40
N LYS A 775 24.51 21.34 16.41
CA LYS A 775 24.98 22.74 16.49
C LYS A 775 24.52 23.59 15.30
N ALA A 776 24.26 22.98 14.14
CA ALA A 776 23.76 23.67 12.95
C ALA A 776 22.25 23.98 12.99
N ILE A 777 21.49 23.46 13.97
CA ILE A 777 20.07 23.82 14.14
C ILE A 777 19.96 25.22 14.76
N PRO A 778 19.16 26.14 14.19
CA PRO A 778 18.85 27.40 14.84
C PRO A 778 17.98 27.16 16.10
N LYS A 779 18.58 27.29 17.29
CA LYS A 779 17.83 27.31 18.56
C LYS A 779 16.98 28.60 18.63
N ILE A 780 15.73 28.50 19.09
CA ILE A 780 14.83 29.66 19.28
C ILE A 780 15.45 30.70 20.23
N SER A 781 16.20 30.24 21.24
CA SER A 781 16.98 31.08 22.16
C SER A 781 18.09 31.91 21.50
N ASN A 782 18.56 31.50 20.31
CA ASN A 782 19.75 32.05 19.65
C ASN A 782 19.39 32.81 18.36
N ALA A 783 18.13 33.22 18.18
CA ALA A 783 17.64 33.89 16.96
C ALA A 783 18.38 35.22 16.60
N ASN A 784 19.13 35.79 17.53
CA ASN A 784 19.95 37.00 17.34
C ASN A 784 21.47 36.71 17.17
N GLU A 785 21.91 35.46 17.24
CA GLU A 785 23.32 35.10 17.04
C GLU A 785 23.66 35.02 15.54
N LYS A 786 24.85 35.50 15.17
CA LYS A 786 25.34 35.33 13.79
C LYS A 786 25.63 33.86 13.53
N PHE A 787 25.10 33.32 12.43
CA PHE A 787 25.45 31.99 11.93
C PHE A 787 26.97 31.79 11.94
N GLN A 788 27.44 30.85 12.76
CA GLN A 788 28.81 30.37 12.69
C GLN A 788 28.89 29.40 11.51
N ASN A 789 29.88 29.58 10.63
CA ASN A 789 30.20 28.59 9.61
C ASN A 789 30.79 27.36 10.30
N ILE A 790 29.95 26.42 10.70
CA ILE A 790 30.36 25.14 11.25
C ILE A 790 31.02 24.34 10.13
N SER A 791 32.34 24.22 10.20
CA SER A 791 33.06 23.23 9.41
C SER A 791 32.79 21.86 10.04
N PHE A 792 32.14 20.95 9.30
CA PHE A 792 32.00 19.58 9.74
C PHE A 792 33.40 18.96 9.90
N GLU A 793 33.78 18.67 11.15
CA GLU A 793 35.12 18.16 11.45
C GLU A 793 35.33 16.77 10.85
N LEU A 794 35.97 16.71 9.68
CA LEU A 794 36.44 15.47 9.07
C LEU A 794 37.66 14.86 9.80
N GLN A 795 38.06 15.42 10.96
CA GLN A 795 39.25 14.98 11.70
C GLN A 795 39.10 13.54 12.19
N TYR A 796 37.93 13.15 12.69
CA TYR A 796 37.65 11.80 13.19
C TYR A 796 37.80 10.71 12.11
N LEU A 797 37.67 11.06 10.82
CA LEU A 797 37.88 10.13 9.70
C LEU A 797 39.36 9.81 9.47
N LYS A 798 40.29 10.63 9.96
CA LYS A 798 41.73 10.33 9.88
C LYS A 798 42.12 9.18 10.82
N GLU A 799 41.48 9.11 11.98
CA GLU A 799 41.64 8.05 12.98
C GLU A 799 40.96 6.73 12.54
N GLN A 800 40.03 6.78 11.59
CA GLN A 800 39.31 5.63 11.01
C GLN A 800 39.97 5.09 9.72
N GLN A 801 41.26 5.36 9.52
CA GLN A 801 42.05 4.77 8.44
C GLN A 801 42.68 3.46 8.89
N PHE A 802 42.97 2.56 7.94
CA PHE A 802 43.65 1.30 8.23
C PHE A 802 44.95 1.54 9.02
N PRO A 803 45.24 0.80 10.10
CA PRO A 803 44.60 -0.44 10.56
C PRO A 803 43.30 -0.27 11.38
N ASN A 804 42.91 0.95 11.75
CA ASN A 804 41.81 1.23 12.66
C ASN A 804 40.44 1.12 11.97
N ILE A 805 39.77 -0.02 12.14
CA ILE A 805 38.48 -0.31 11.50
C ILE A 805 37.33 -0.03 12.48
N PRO A 806 36.43 0.94 12.21
CA PRO A 806 35.31 1.23 13.09
C PRO A 806 34.23 0.12 13.05
N THR A 807 33.65 -0.16 14.23
CA THR A 807 32.56 -1.12 14.46
C THR A 807 31.37 -0.45 15.13
N LEU A 808 30.28 -1.20 15.38
CA LEU A 808 29.09 -0.68 16.05
C LEU A 808 29.19 -0.95 17.55
N HIS A 809 29.29 0.10 18.35
CA HIS A 809 29.35 0.04 19.80
C HIS A 809 28.01 0.47 20.41
N LYS A 810 27.62 -0.14 21.52
CA LYS A 810 26.41 0.20 22.27
C LYS A 810 26.79 1.21 23.36
N VAL A 811 26.21 2.41 23.32
CA VAL A 811 26.37 3.43 24.37
C VAL A 811 25.47 3.06 25.55
N GLU A 812 24.19 2.88 25.27
CA GLU A 812 23.17 2.47 26.25
C GLU A 812 22.04 1.66 25.58
N ASP A 813 20.98 1.32 26.30
CA ASP A 813 19.82 0.63 25.72
C ASP A 813 19.19 1.46 24.61
N GLU A 814 19.11 0.88 23.41
CA GLU A 814 18.57 1.51 22.19
C GLU A 814 19.34 2.78 21.76
N HIS A 815 20.67 2.82 21.98
CA HIS A 815 21.58 3.84 21.46
C HIS A 815 22.94 3.24 21.08
N TYR A 816 23.34 3.43 19.82
CA TYR A 816 24.54 2.84 19.22
C TYR A 816 25.31 3.88 18.39
N ILE A 817 26.64 3.76 18.38
CA ILE A 817 27.54 4.61 17.59
C ILE A 817 28.53 3.77 16.76
N TYR A 818 29.00 4.34 15.65
CA TYR A 818 29.97 3.71 14.76
C TYR A 818 31.35 4.37 14.94
N SER A 819 32.26 3.67 15.61
CA SER A 819 33.55 4.21 16.07
C SER A 819 34.61 3.11 16.12
N THR A 820 35.88 3.47 16.28
CA THR A 820 36.91 2.52 16.76
C THR A 820 36.77 2.32 18.27
N ASP A 821 37.44 1.32 18.84
CA ASP A 821 37.46 1.10 20.30
C ASP A 821 38.02 2.34 21.05
N GLU A 822 39.13 2.90 20.56
CA GLU A 822 39.74 4.12 21.12
C GLU A 822 38.81 5.35 21.02
N GLN A 823 38.12 5.51 19.90
CA GLN A 823 37.14 6.58 19.71
C GLN A 823 35.92 6.40 20.62
N PHE A 824 35.45 5.16 20.80
CA PHE A 824 34.33 4.85 21.71
C PHE A 824 34.66 5.27 23.14
N GLU A 825 35.82 4.87 23.65
CA GLU A 825 36.25 5.27 24.99
C GLU A 825 36.42 6.79 25.11
N LYS A 826 37.02 7.44 24.10
CA LYS A 826 37.21 8.90 24.09
C LYS A 826 35.89 9.65 24.14
N TRP A 827 34.96 9.35 23.24
CA TRP A 827 33.69 10.08 23.11
C TRP A 827 32.71 9.83 24.26
N ILE A 828 32.89 8.75 25.04
CA ILE A 828 32.13 8.52 26.28
C ILE A 828 32.79 9.18 27.49
N LYS A 829 34.12 9.25 27.56
CA LYS A 829 34.87 9.87 28.68
C LYS A 829 34.90 11.40 28.59
N GLU A 830 34.89 11.95 27.38
CA GLU A 830 34.79 13.39 27.16
C GLU A 830 33.36 13.87 27.48
N GLU A 831 33.13 14.48 28.65
CA GLU A 831 31.93 15.33 28.91
C GLU A 831 31.86 16.58 28.00
N HIS A 832 32.81 16.73 27.06
CA HIS A 832 32.83 17.80 26.08
C HIS A 832 31.74 17.60 25.03
N TYR A 833 30.97 18.66 24.82
CA TYR A 833 29.77 18.70 23.97
C TYR A 833 28.51 18.06 24.57
N LYS A 834 28.26 18.27 25.87
CA LYS A 834 26.87 18.51 26.32
C LYS A 834 26.28 19.68 25.53
N ALA A 835 25.64 19.38 24.40
CA ALA A 835 24.77 20.31 23.70
C ALA A 835 23.63 20.64 24.68
N SER A 836 23.66 21.85 25.26
CA SER A 836 22.76 22.25 26.33
C SER A 836 21.31 21.91 26.00
N THR A 837 20.78 20.90 26.69
CA THR A 837 19.44 20.35 26.47
C THR A 837 18.38 21.34 26.92
N LEU A 838 17.23 21.24 26.26
CA LEU A 838 16.13 22.18 26.35
C LEU A 838 15.57 22.31 27.78
N LYS A 839 15.42 23.56 28.20
CA LYS A 839 14.36 24.02 29.10
C LYS A 839 13.65 25.21 28.44
#